data_AF-T2MEF2-F1
#
_entry.id   AF-T2MEF2-F1
#
_cell.length_a   1.000
_cell.length_b   1.000
_cell.length_c   1.000
_cell.angle_alpha   90.00
_cell.angle_beta   90.00
_cell.angle_gamma   90.00
#
_symmetry.space_group_name_H-M   'P 1'
#
loop_
_entity.id
_entity.type
_entity.pdbx_description
1 polymer ?
#
loop_
_entity_poly.entity_id
_entity_poly.type
_entity_poly.pdbx_seq_one_letter_code
_entity_poly.pdbx_strand_id
1 'polypeptide(L)'
;MLVIKRKKKGSNAFCLSLNPPSTLPEVSDLHKMVRGKVKVKVLNGRDLQNKETFQTSDPYCMVELSGKQHKTKHISSSLNPDWNEEFVFDVSGDDTLAISVWDKNTLKKDVFMGYAFVAIDDCKQNQNTPKTANMLGGCSGTINLIITPDFETRASKIDRMGTEIQKASVDSNNNKDEIARLNDELGKMSSENDRFSANNKKLEEENKKFEENNIRLEASVNKLEGENKKFEENNKRLEESVNKLEGENKKFEENNKRLEESVNKLEGENKKFEENNKRLEESVNKLEGENKKFEENNKRLEESVNKLESENKKFEENNKKLEESVHKLEGENKKFEENNKKLEESVHKLEGENKKFEENNKKLEESVHKLEGENKKFEENNNRLQESVNKLEENNNRLETSVNQLEENNKRLEDSIDKLEGENKKFEENNKKLEEENNRFQENNAKLESEVNRLGGEINRLEEQNNKFAENNENLKNNVSKLEGEVTKMSHLNKEYEINNKKLEDNVNKLEGELHKMGEENKKFEVNNKKLEEQVNQLTSEVAKMTEENNKFSENNNKLSQEVTKISKENEKMAENNKNLADEIARLKAEIDRMVEENRKFAENNANLKQQVEKITAENEKFSENNKMLEEQNNIFQENNKELTSTVSDLKEQADKFKDIYQRLLAENEKLAKIRDGLQEQLTGFQKLQEMIFSQLNEKMRAMDRSLLEKIAVDIEMLDGDQGLSKDEFDRFMKRVPTHLKQKFQKIADDFSKFDKNKDNVIDSDEFGAMLDQVMESEGMHK
;
A
#
# COMPACT_ATOMS: atom_id res chain seq x y z
N MET A 1 99.71 -50.43 35.27
CA MET A 1 100.52 -51.28 34.36
C MET A 1 100.27 -50.82 32.93
N LEU A 2 101.31 -50.28 32.26
CA LEU A 2 101.49 -49.93 30.83
C LEU A 2 100.35 -49.14 30.09
N VAL A 3 100.46 -47.85 29.69
CA VAL A 3 101.44 -47.09 28.86
C VAL A 3 101.44 -47.59 27.39
N ILE A 4 100.70 -46.99 26.43
CA ILE A 4 100.85 -45.72 25.65
C ILE A 4 101.43 -45.91 24.22
N LYS A 5 100.61 -45.49 23.24
CA LYS A 5 100.83 -44.77 21.95
C LYS A 5 101.70 -45.31 20.78
N ARG A 6 101.02 -45.30 19.62
CA ARG A 6 101.35 -44.67 18.30
C ARG A 6 102.77 -44.78 17.74
N LYS A 7 102.89 -45.17 16.46
CA LYS A 7 103.07 -44.25 15.30
C LYS A 7 103.34 -45.00 13.98
N LYS A 8 102.82 -44.40 12.90
CA LYS A 8 103.35 -44.24 11.53
C LYS A 8 104.44 -45.22 11.04
N LYS A 9 104.18 -45.86 9.90
CA LYS A 9 105.23 -46.18 8.91
C LYS A 9 104.97 -45.38 7.63
N GLY A 10 105.86 -44.43 7.39
CA GLY A 10 106.09 -43.86 6.07
C GLY A 10 107.14 -44.67 5.32
N SER A 11 107.19 -44.39 4.02
CA SER A 11 108.21 -44.63 3.00
C SER A 11 109.52 -45.30 3.42
N ASN A 12 109.86 -46.38 2.71
CA ASN A 12 111.23 -46.83 2.37
C ASN A 12 111.08 -47.52 0.98
N ALA A 13 111.54 -46.95 -0.14
CA ALA A 13 112.93 -46.75 -0.53
C ALA A 13 113.77 -48.01 -0.29
N PHE A 14 113.67 -48.97 -1.20
CA PHE A 14 114.56 -50.13 -1.28
C PHE A 14 115.71 -49.79 -2.25
N CYS A 15 116.74 -49.12 -1.73
CA CYS A 15 118.06 -49.11 -2.35
C CYS A 15 118.76 -50.43 -1.97
N LEU A 16 118.89 -51.35 -2.92
CA LEU A 16 119.84 -52.45 -2.81
C LEU A 16 121.21 -51.94 -3.21
N SER A 17 122.00 -51.64 -2.17
CA SER A 17 123.45 -51.59 -2.22
C SER A 17 123.99 -52.97 -2.61
N LEU A 18 124.67 -53.04 -3.75
CA LEU A 18 125.60 -54.12 -4.06
C LEU A 18 126.94 -53.47 -4.40
N ASN A 19 127.88 -53.62 -3.46
CA ASN A 19 129.29 -53.37 -3.70
C ASN A 19 129.79 -54.26 -4.86
N PRO A 20 130.70 -53.74 -5.71
CA PRO A 20 131.15 -54.44 -6.91
C PRO A 20 132.08 -55.60 -6.55
N PRO A 21 132.01 -56.76 -7.24
CA PRO A 21 133.12 -57.70 -7.27
C PRO A 21 134.20 -57.11 -8.19
N SER A 22 135.25 -56.58 -7.58
CA SER A 22 136.53 -56.33 -8.21
C SER A 22 137.18 -57.67 -8.58
N THR A 23 137.04 -58.08 -9.83
CA THR A 23 138.04 -58.81 -10.62
C THR A 23 137.71 -58.57 -12.10
N LEU A 24 138.50 -57.70 -12.74
CA LEU A 24 138.45 -57.48 -14.18
C LEU A 24 138.92 -58.75 -14.91
N PRO A 25 138.22 -59.23 -15.95
CA PRO A 25 138.76 -60.24 -16.85
C PRO A 25 139.99 -59.67 -17.58
N GLU A 26 141.04 -60.47 -17.74
CA GLU A 26 142.20 -60.15 -18.60
C GLU A 26 141.74 -59.79 -20.03
N VAL A 27 142.37 -58.76 -20.62
CA VAL A 27 142.02 -58.17 -21.94
C VAL A 27 142.12 -59.17 -23.10
N SER A 28 142.74 -60.33 -22.89
CA SER A 28 142.90 -61.41 -23.87
C SER A 28 141.62 -62.22 -24.14
N ASP A 29 140.64 -62.24 -23.23
CA ASP A 29 139.41 -63.03 -23.39
C ASP A 29 138.25 -62.26 -24.05
N LEU A 30 138.41 -60.97 -24.33
CA LEU A 30 137.34 -60.13 -24.91
C LEU A 30 137.22 -60.24 -26.44
N HIS A 31 138.27 -60.75 -27.11
CA HIS A 31 138.34 -60.88 -28.57
C HIS A 31 138.13 -62.32 -29.09
N LYS A 32 137.91 -63.31 -28.21
CA LYS A 32 137.72 -64.71 -28.65
C LYS A 32 136.39 -64.91 -29.40
N MET A 33 136.48 -65.45 -30.61
CA MET A 33 135.35 -65.82 -31.47
C MET A 33 134.65 -67.07 -30.92
N VAL A 34 133.32 -67.01 -30.72
CA VAL A 34 132.57 -68.08 -30.03
C VAL A 34 131.98 -69.13 -30.99
N ARG A 35 131.66 -68.75 -32.25
CA ARG A 35 131.30 -69.57 -33.44
C ARG A 35 130.72 -68.63 -34.51
N GLY A 36 130.95 -68.91 -35.79
CA GLY A 36 130.60 -67.95 -36.84
C GLY A 36 130.53 -68.52 -38.25
N LYS A 37 130.19 -67.65 -39.21
CA LYS A 37 130.42 -67.94 -40.63
C LYS A 37 131.55 -67.08 -41.15
N VAL A 38 132.31 -67.60 -42.10
CA VAL A 38 133.36 -66.85 -42.80
C VAL A 38 133.21 -67.04 -44.30
N LYS A 39 133.24 -65.94 -45.04
CA LYS A 39 133.31 -65.96 -46.50
C LYS A 39 134.76 -65.88 -46.92
N VAL A 40 135.19 -66.83 -47.75
CA VAL A 40 136.54 -66.92 -48.31
C VAL A 40 136.43 -66.78 -49.81
N LYS A 41 136.94 -65.68 -50.34
CA LYS A 41 137.01 -65.43 -51.78
C LYS A 41 138.43 -65.66 -52.28
N VAL A 42 138.62 -66.73 -53.06
CA VAL A 42 139.89 -67.03 -53.72
C VAL A 42 139.97 -66.19 -54.97
N LEU A 43 140.86 -65.19 -54.97
CA LEU A 43 140.96 -64.26 -56.08
C LEU A 43 141.78 -64.87 -57.20
N ASN A 44 143.05 -65.16 -56.94
CA ASN A 44 143.95 -65.59 -57.98
C ASN A 44 145.21 -66.28 -57.47
N GLY A 45 145.85 -67.01 -58.37
CA GLY A 45 147.21 -67.49 -58.23
C GLY A 45 148.17 -66.69 -59.09
N ARG A 46 149.40 -66.53 -58.59
CA ARG A 46 150.48 -65.86 -59.31
C ARG A 46 151.76 -66.68 -59.26
N ASP A 47 152.45 -66.75 -60.39
CA ASP A 47 153.73 -67.44 -60.61
C ASP A 47 153.74 -68.91 -60.16
N LEU A 48 152.63 -69.61 -60.42
CA LEU A 48 152.47 -71.03 -60.08
C LEU A 48 153.43 -71.90 -60.88
N GLN A 49 154.00 -72.93 -60.26
CA GLN A 49 154.94 -73.81 -60.95
C GLN A 49 154.24 -74.67 -62.03
N ASN A 50 154.71 -74.65 -63.27
CA ASN A 50 154.23 -75.58 -64.31
C ASN A 50 154.60 -77.02 -63.96
N LYS A 51 153.65 -77.94 -64.03
CA LYS A 51 153.86 -79.38 -63.78
C LYS A 51 153.81 -80.23 -65.06
N GLU A 52 153.47 -79.62 -66.20
CA GLU A 52 153.37 -80.28 -67.50
C GLU A 52 154.65 -80.06 -68.32
N THR A 53 155.11 -81.08 -69.06
CA THR A 53 156.36 -81.00 -69.85
C THR A 53 156.16 -80.40 -71.23
N PHE A 54 154.98 -80.58 -71.85
CA PHE A 54 154.72 -80.15 -73.23
C PHE A 54 153.61 -79.10 -73.38
N GLN A 55 152.89 -78.80 -72.29
CA GLN A 55 151.87 -77.75 -72.23
C GLN A 55 152.00 -76.96 -70.91
N THR A 56 151.21 -75.89 -70.76
CA THR A 56 151.11 -75.15 -69.50
C THR A 56 150.00 -75.75 -68.66
N SER A 57 150.24 -75.91 -67.36
CA SER A 57 149.23 -76.37 -66.40
C SER A 57 147.91 -75.57 -66.46
N ASP A 58 146.83 -76.27 -66.13
CA ASP A 58 145.45 -75.82 -66.02
C ASP A 58 145.03 -75.76 -64.53
N PRO A 59 145.54 -74.80 -63.74
CA PRO A 59 145.39 -74.84 -62.29
C PRO A 59 143.97 -74.55 -61.81
N TYR A 60 143.55 -75.30 -60.79
CA TYR A 60 142.42 -74.99 -59.91
C TYR A 60 142.85 -75.03 -58.45
N CYS A 61 142.13 -74.30 -57.61
CA CYS A 61 142.36 -74.23 -56.18
C CYS A 61 141.30 -75.04 -55.43
N MET A 62 141.72 -75.76 -54.41
CA MET A 62 140.87 -76.46 -53.45
C MET A 62 141.14 -75.90 -52.06
N VAL A 63 140.11 -75.27 -51.50
CA VAL A 63 140.14 -74.67 -50.17
C VAL A 63 139.41 -75.55 -49.18
N GLU A 64 140.01 -75.73 -48.02
CA GLU A 64 139.49 -76.55 -46.93
C GLU A 64 139.53 -75.78 -45.62
N LEU A 65 138.39 -75.72 -44.94
CA LEU A 65 138.29 -75.14 -43.61
C LEU A 65 137.33 -75.96 -42.77
N SER A 66 137.75 -76.29 -41.55
CA SER A 66 136.96 -77.07 -40.58
C SER A 66 136.44 -78.40 -41.15
N GLY A 67 137.27 -79.06 -41.98
CA GLY A 67 136.97 -80.35 -42.63
C GLY A 67 136.02 -80.28 -43.84
N LYS A 68 135.60 -79.08 -44.27
CA LYS A 68 134.77 -78.90 -45.47
C LYS A 68 135.64 -78.42 -46.63
N GLN A 69 135.55 -79.08 -47.78
CA GLN A 69 136.32 -78.76 -48.98
C GLN A 69 135.45 -78.12 -50.06
N HIS A 70 135.98 -77.06 -50.70
CA HIS A 70 135.42 -76.45 -51.89
C HIS A 70 136.49 -76.29 -52.97
N LYS A 71 136.12 -76.49 -54.23
CA LYS A 71 137.03 -76.47 -55.39
C LYS A 71 136.58 -75.39 -56.37
N THR A 72 137.52 -74.57 -56.83
CA THR A 72 137.31 -73.60 -57.90
C THR A 72 137.24 -74.30 -59.27
N LYS A 73 136.79 -73.58 -60.28
CA LYS A 73 137.02 -73.97 -61.67
C LYS A 73 138.53 -73.97 -61.98
N HIS A 74 138.92 -74.77 -62.97
CA HIS A 74 140.26 -74.68 -63.52
C HIS A 74 140.33 -73.59 -64.57
N ILE A 75 141.50 -72.97 -64.71
CA ILE A 75 141.77 -72.00 -65.77
C ILE A 75 142.83 -72.64 -66.67
N SER A 76 142.51 -72.87 -67.94
CA SER A 76 143.41 -73.58 -68.84
C SER A 76 144.64 -72.77 -69.22
N SER A 77 145.78 -73.45 -69.25
CA SER A 77 147.08 -73.02 -69.74
C SER A 77 147.56 -71.69 -69.15
N SER A 78 147.43 -71.52 -67.83
CA SER A 78 147.85 -70.30 -67.14
C SER A 78 148.47 -70.59 -65.79
N LEU A 79 149.69 -70.08 -65.56
CA LEU A 79 150.35 -70.11 -64.24
C LEU A 79 150.00 -68.90 -63.36
N ASN A 80 149.17 -68.00 -63.89
CA ASN A 80 148.66 -66.82 -63.19
C ASN A 80 147.12 -66.77 -63.26
N PRO A 81 146.41 -67.81 -62.76
CA PRO A 81 144.97 -67.92 -62.92
C PRO A 81 144.22 -66.90 -62.05
N ASP A 82 143.17 -66.28 -62.59
CA ASP A 82 142.21 -65.46 -61.83
C ASP A 82 140.89 -66.23 -61.68
N TRP A 83 140.65 -66.84 -60.51
CA TRP A 83 139.45 -67.61 -60.23
C TRP A 83 138.28 -66.71 -59.76
N ASN A 84 138.55 -65.81 -58.82
CA ASN A 84 137.57 -64.90 -58.20
C ASN A 84 136.31 -65.58 -57.65
N GLU A 85 136.45 -66.80 -57.11
CA GLU A 85 135.35 -67.60 -56.58
C GLU A 85 135.25 -67.47 -55.05
N GLU A 86 134.02 -67.35 -54.54
CA GLU A 86 133.73 -67.17 -53.11
C GLU A 86 133.02 -68.39 -52.53
N PHE A 87 133.48 -68.82 -51.36
CA PHE A 87 132.94 -69.95 -50.62
C PHE A 87 132.65 -69.53 -49.18
N VAL A 88 131.59 -70.09 -48.59
CA VAL A 88 131.20 -69.80 -47.20
C VAL A 88 131.39 -71.03 -46.34
N PHE A 89 132.13 -70.86 -45.25
CA PHE A 89 132.43 -71.89 -44.26
C PHE A 89 131.82 -71.51 -42.92
N ASP A 90 131.38 -72.52 -42.17
CA ASP A 90 131.10 -72.35 -40.75
C ASP A 90 132.42 -72.55 -40.00
N VAL A 91 132.74 -71.68 -39.05
CA VAL A 91 134.04 -71.63 -38.36
C VAL A 91 133.86 -71.67 -36.85
N SER A 92 134.69 -72.44 -36.17
CA SER A 92 134.86 -72.41 -34.71
C SER A 92 136.24 -71.84 -34.38
N GLY A 93 136.37 -71.16 -33.24
CA GLY A 93 137.62 -70.50 -32.88
C GLY A 93 138.84 -71.42 -33.05
N ASP A 94 139.87 -70.88 -33.71
CA ASP A 94 141.21 -71.45 -33.96
C ASP A 94 141.42 -72.19 -35.31
N ASP A 95 140.40 -72.28 -36.17
CA ASP A 95 140.51 -72.96 -37.47
C ASP A 95 141.45 -72.24 -38.48
N THR A 96 142.28 -73.00 -39.20
CA THR A 96 143.20 -72.50 -40.24
C THR A 96 142.71 -72.93 -41.63
N LEU A 97 142.63 -71.98 -42.57
CA LEU A 97 142.26 -72.27 -43.96
C LEU A 97 143.41 -72.96 -44.67
N ALA A 98 143.21 -74.19 -45.08
CA ALA A 98 144.12 -74.93 -45.94
C ALA A 98 143.76 -74.72 -47.41
N ILE A 99 144.76 -74.52 -48.24
CA ILE A 99 144.61 -74.20 -49.66
C ILE A 99 145.53 -75.13 -50.42
N SER A 100 145.04 -75.83 -51.44
CA SER A 100 145.84 -76.69 -52.29
C SER A 100 145.56 -76.40 -53.75
N VAL A 101 146.59 -76.33 -54.58
CA VAL A 101 146.46 -76.04 -56.01
C VAL A 101 146.83 -77.27 -56.81
N TRP A 102 146.08 -77.52 -57.87
CA TRP A 102 146.15 -78.74 -58.66
C TRP A 102 145.99 -78.43 -60.13
N ASP A 103 146.70 -79.17 -60.97
CA ASP A 103 146.68 -79.09 -62.42
C ASP A 103 145.62 -80.03 -63.00
N LYS A 104 144.60 -79.48 -63.68
CA LYS A 104 143.54 -80.27 -64.28
C LYS A 104 144.05 -81.01 -65.51
N ASN A 105 143.93 -82.34 -65.49
CA ASN A 105 144.21 -83.19 -66.64
C ASN A 105 142.93 -83.87 -67.15
N THR A 106 142.74 -83.92 -68.47
CA THR A 106 141.49 -84.44 -69.09
C THR A 106 141.47 -85.96 -69.19
N LEU A 107 142.63 -86.60 -69.40
CA LEU A 107 142.74 -88.06 -69.62
C LEU A 107 143.51 -88.79 -68.50
N LYS A 108 144.14 -88.05 -67.58
CA LYS A 108 144.93 -88.58 -66.45
C LYS A 108 144.45 -87.97 -65.14
N LYS A 109 144.91 -88.50 -64.00
CA LYS A 109 144.65 -87.90 -62.68
C LYS A 109 145.34 -86.53 -62.58
N ASP A 110 144.64 -85.60 -61.92
CA ASP A 110 145.11 -84.22 -61.70
C ASP A 110 146.41 -84.21 -60.87
N VAL A 111 147.34 -83.32 -61.21
CA VAL A 111 148.69 -83.29 -60.60
C VAL A 111 148.78 -82.20 -59.55
N PHE A 112 149.35 -82.50 -58.39
CA PHE A 112 149.49 -81.55 -57.29
C PHE A 112 150.52 -80.45 -57.59
N MET A 113 150.13 -79.18 -57.37
CA MET A 113 150.94 -77.99 -57.66
C MET A 113 151.39 -77.22 -56.40
N GLY A 114 151.05 -77.73 -55.20
CA GLY A 114 151.48 -77.15 -53.92
C GLY A 114 150.30 -76.77 -53.04
N TYR A 115 150.60 -76.28 -51.84
CA TYR A 115 149.59 -75.90 -50.85
C TYR A 115 150.02 -74.71 -50.01
N ALA A 116 149.07 -74.04 -49.35
CA ALA A 116 149.32 -72.95 -48.43
C ALA A 116 148.30 -73.01 -47.27
N PHE A 117 148.61 -72.32 -46.17
CA PHE A 117 147.72 -72.18 -45.02
C PHE A 117 147.55 -70.71 -44.65
N VAL A 118 146.34 -70.32 -44.23
CA VAL A 118 146.03 -68.94 -43.81
C VAL A 118 145.23 -68.97 -42.50
N ALA A 119 145.74 -68.30 -41.48
CA ALA A 119 145.06 -68.12 -40.20
C ALA A 119 143.91 -67.08 -40.33
N ILE A 120 142.78 -67.32 -39.66
CA ILE A 120 141.53 -66.55 -39.78
C ILE A 120 141.28 -65.65 -38.54
N ASP A 121 142.05 -65.84 -37.48
CA ASP A 121 141.86 -65.30 -36.13
C ASP A 121 142.07 -63.78 -35.98
N ASP A 122 142.68 -63.10 -36.96
CA ASP A 122 142.94 -61.66 -36.94
C ASP A 122 141.93 -60.81 -37.74
N CYS A 123 140.86 -61.43 -38.26
CA CYS A 123 139.87 -60.75 -39.10
C CYS A 123 138.73 -60.10 -38.27
N LYS A 124 138.33 -58.85 -38.60
CA LYS A 124 137.27 -58.10 -37.89
C LYS A 124 135.87 -58.38 -38.46
N GLN A 125 134.85 -58.40 -37.60
CA GLN A 125 133.45 -58.66 -37.99
C GLN A 125 132.99 -57.74 -39.14
N ASN A 126 132.39 -58.35 -40.16
CA ASN A 126 131.82 -57.69 -41.34
C ASN A 126 132.81 -56.83 -42.14
N GLN A 127 134.12 -57.09 -42.01
CA GLN A 127 135.15 -56.41 -42.78
C GLN A 127 135.88 -57.40 -43.69
N ASN A 128 136.01 -57.02 -44.97
CA ASN A 128 136.78 -57.77 -45.95
C ASN A 128 138.28 -57.63 -45.64
N THR A 129 138.94 -58.74 -45.32
CA THR A 129 140.36 -58.76 -44.95
C THR A 129 141.15 -59.48 -46.05
N PRO A 130 141.96 -58.76 -46.87
CA PRO A 130 142.81 -59.39 -47.88
C PRO A 130 143.96 -60.19 -47.26
N LYS A 131 144.27 -61.35 -47.85
CA LYS A 131 145.34 -62.27 -47.44
C LYS A 131 146.09 -62.77 -48.67
N THR A 132 147.41 -62.87 -48.55
CA THR A 132 148.29 -63.45 -49.57
C THR A 132 149.09 -64.59 -48.93
N ALA A 133 149.03 -65.77 -49.54
CA ALA A 133 149.68 -66.97 -49.03
C ALA A 133 150.69 -67.50 -50.06
N ASN A 134 151.92 -67.71 -49.63
CA ASN A 134 152.97 -68.29 -50.49
C ASN A 134 152.79 -69.82 -50.56
N MET A 135 152.99 -70.39 -51.74
CA MET A 135 152.89 -71.83 -51.97
C MET A 135 154.05 -72.57 -51.30
N LEU A 136 153.73 -73.65 -50.60
CA LEU A 136 154.61 -74.53 -49.85
C LEU A 136 154.62 -75.93 -50.48
N GLY A 137 155.54 -76.79 -50.02
CA GLY A 137 155.70 -78.17 -50.54
C GLY A 137 156.63 -78.28 -51.75
N GLY A 138 157.70 -77.47 -51.80
CA GLY A 138 158.70 -77.50 -52.89
C GLY A 138 158.22 -76.93 -54.23
N CYS A 139 157.09 -76.22 -54.23
CA CYS A 139 156.48 -75.59 -55.41
C CYS A 139 156.53 -74.06 -55.28
N SER A 140 156.64 -73.33 -56.40
CA SER A 140 156.66 -71.85 -56.42
C SER A 140 155.28 -71.25 -56.70
N GLY A 141 155.08 -70.01 -56.25
CA GLY A 141 153.91 -69.18 -56.54
C GLY A 141 153.22 -68.65 -55.28
N THR A 142 152.20 -67.80 -55.45
CA THR A 142 151.39 -67.24 -54.36
C THR A 142 149.89 -67.30 -54.69
N ILE A 143 149.04 -67.34 -53.67
CA ILE A 143 147.58 -67.30 -53.77
C ILE A 143 147.07 -66.09 -53.01
N ASN A 144 146.25 -65.28 -53.66
CA ASN A 144 145.59 -64.12 -53.06
C ASN A 144 144.12 -64.41 -52.79
N LEU A 145 143.64 -64.05 -51.61
CA LEU A 145 142.28 -64.27 -51.15
C LEU A 145 141.77 -63.12 -50.29
N ILE A 146 140.45 -63.03 -50.13
CA ILE A 146 139.79 -62.12 -49.17
C ILE A 146 138.98 -62.98 -48.20
N ILE A 147 139.14 -62.72 -46.91
CA ILE A 147 138.42 -63.38 -45.83
C ILE A 147 137.49 -62.36 -45.15
N THR A 148 136.20 -62.65 -45.08
CA THR A 148 135.18 -61.78 -44.48
C THR A 148 134.39 -62.55 -43.43
N PRO A 149 134.65 -62.30 -42.13
CA PRO A 149 133.94 -62.99 -41.07
C PRO A 149 132.61 -62.34 -40.70
N ASP A 150 131.61 -63.18 -40.40
CA ASP A 150 130.25 -62.81 -40.03
C ASP A 150 129.89 -63.49 -38.69
N PHE A 151 130.33 -62.87 -37.58
CA PHE A 151 130.10 -63.34 -36.20
C PHE A 151 130.29 -62.24 -35.15
N GLU A 152 129.61 -62.32 -34.00
CA GLU A 152 129.57 -61.29 -32.95
C GLU A 152 130.62 -61.52 -31.83
N THR A 153 131.24 -60.43 -31.31
CA THR A 153 132.19 -60.49 -30.18
C THR A 153 131.56 -59.99 -28.87
N ARG A 154 132.13 -60.36 -27.72
CA ARG A 154 131.60 -59.91 -26.41
C ARG A 154 131.66 -58.38 -26.21
N ALA A 155 132.58 -57.69 -26.88
CA ALA A 155 132.75 -56.24 -26.78
C ALA A 155 131.57 -55.46 -27.40
N SER A 156 131.04 -55.90 -28.55
CA SER A 156 129.93 -55.22 -29.24
C SER A 156 128.58 -55.34 -28.51
N LYS A 157 128.44 -56.27 -27.57
CA LYS A 157 127.23 -56.44 -26.75
C LYS A 157 127.09 -55.40 -25.63
N ILE A 158 128.21 -54.89 -25.10
CA ILE A 158 128.22 -53.95 -23.97
C ILE A 158 127.81 -52.54 -24.42
N ASP A 159 128.27 -52.11 -25.61
CA ASP A 159 127.97 -50.78 -26.16
C ASP A 159 126.48 -50.61 -26.44
N ARG A 160 125.82 -51.68 -26.87
CA ARG A 160 124.37 -51.74 -27.15
C ARG A 160 123.51 -51.58 -25.89
N MET A 161 123.96 -52.13 -24.74
CA MET A 161 123.26 -51.97 -23.46
C MET A 161 123.34 -50.54 -22.92
N GLY A 162 124.43 -49.81 -23.20
CA GLY A 162 124.58 -48.40 -22.79
C GLY A 162 123.55 -47.49 -23.45
N THR A 163 123.18 -47.75 -24.70
CA THR A 163 122.23 -46.93 -25.47
C THR A 163 120.77 -47.13 -25.01
N GLU A 164 120.40 -48.33 -24.54
CA GLU A 164 119.02 -48.64 -24.12
C GLU A 164 118.65 -48.01 -22.76
N ILE A 165 119.61 -47.86 -21.84
CA ILE A 165 119.38 -47.25 -20.51
C ILE A 165 119.07 -45.74 -20.63
N GLN A 166 119.69 -45.05 -21.58
CA GLN A 166 119.48 -43.62 -21.79
C GLN A 166 118.08 -43.29 -22.33
N LYS A 167 117.49 -44.21 -23.10
CA LYS A 167 116.15 -44.08 -23.68
C LYS A 167 115.05 -44.24 -22.62
N ALA A 168 115.20 -45.20 -21.71
CA ALA A 168 114.26 -45.45 -20.61
C ALA A 168 114.14 -44.27 -19.61
N SER A 169 115.20 -43.46 -19.46
CA SER A 169 115.17 -42.27 -18.59
C SER A 169 114.33 -41.11 -19.14
N VAL A 170 114.17 -41.00 -20.46
CA VAL A 170 113.39 -39.92 -21.09
C VAL A 170 111.90 -40.24 -21.06
N ASP A 171 111.53 -41.50 -21.31
CA ASP A 171 110.14 -41.96 -21.29
C ASP A 171 109.51 -41.87 -19.88
N SER A 172 110.31 -42.06 -18.82
CA SER A 172 109.83 -41.92 -17.43
C SER A 172 109.49 -40.46 -17.02
N ASN A 173 110.12 -39.45 -17.63
CA ASN A 173 109.84 -38.05 -17.30
C ASN A 173 108.59 -37.54 -18.03
N ASN A 174 108.37 -37.95 -19.29
CA ASN A 174 107.16 -37.61 -20.05
C ASN A 174 105.88 -38.16 -19.39
N ASN A 175 105.93 -39.39 -18.87
CA ASN A 175 104.79 -39.99 -18.15
C ASN A 175 104.44 -39.24 -16.85
N LYS A 176 105.41 -38.58 -16.21
CA LYS A 176 105.17 -37.82 -14.97
C LYS A 176 104.43 -36.52 -15.25
N ASP A 177 104.77 -35.84 -16.35
CA ASP A 177 104.09 -34.63 -16.79
C ASP A 177 102.67 -34.94 -17.31
N GLU A 178 102.47 -36.11 -17.94
CA GLU A 178 101.15 -36.57 -18.39
C GLU A 178 100.22 -36.93 -17.20
N ILE A 179 100.73 -37.60 -16.17
CA ILE A 179 99.98 -37.87 -14.93
C ILE A 179 99.62 -36.56 -14.21
N ALA A 180 100.50 -35.56 -14.22
CA ALA A 180 100.21 -34.25 -13.63
C ALA A 180 99.07 -33.54 -14.39
N ARG A 181 99.08 -33.59 -15.72
CA ARG A 181 98.01 -33.03 -16.57
C ARG A 181 96.67 -33.74 -16.35
N LEU A 182 96.66 -35.07 -16.31
CA LEU A 182 95.45 -35.87 -16.08
C LEU A 182 94.83 -35.62 -14.70
N ASN A 183 95.65 -35.42 -13.66
CA ASN A 183 95.13 -35.07 -12.33
C ASN A 183 94.56 -33.65 -12.27
N ASP A 184 95.17 -32.69 -12.98
CA ASP A 184 94.65 -31.32 -13.09
C ASP A 184 93.32 -31.30 -13.86
N GLU A 185 93.19 -32.15 -14.88
CA GLU A 185 91.97 -32.36 -15.65
C GLU A 185 90.88 -33.07 -14.84
N LEU A 186 91.24 -34.07 -14.02
CA LEU A 186 90.33 -34.72 -13.07
C LEU A 186 89.81 -33.73 -12.01
N GLY A 187 90.66 -32.82 -11.54
CA GLY A 187 90.27 -31.73 -10.63
C GLY A 187 89.29 -30.75 -11.26
N LYS A 188 89.47 -30.41 -12.55
CA LYS A 188 88.53 -29.58 -13.32
C LYS A 188 87.20 -30.30 -13.53
N MET A 189 87.22 -31.57 -13.93
CA MET A 189 86.02 -32.41 -14.09
C MET A 189 85.24 -32.58 -12.79
N SER A 190 85.93 -32.76 -11.66
CA SER A 190 85.29 -32.81 -10.35
C SER A 190 84.60 -31.49 -10.01
N SER A 191 85.27 -30.36 -10.28
CA SER A 191 84.72 -29.02 -10.05
C SER A 191 83.52 -28.72 -10.96
N GLU A 192 83.53 -29.22 -12.20
CA GLU A 192 82.38 -29.13 -13.11
C GLU A 192 81.22 -30.02 -12.66
N ASN A 193 81.48 -31.24 -12.19
CA ASN A 193 80.45 -32.12 -11.66
C ASN A 193 79.78 -31.53 -10.40
N ASP A 194 80.56 -30.89 -9.53
CA ASP A 194 80.02 -30.15 -8.38
C ASP A 194 79.16 -28.96 -8.83
N ARG A 195 79.55 -28.25 -9.91
CA ARG A 195 78.73 -27.19 -10.51
C ARG A 195 77.44 -27.72 -11.15
N PHE A 196 77.47 -28.84 -11.87
CA PHE A 196 76.28 -29.48 -12.42
C PHE A 196 75.32 -29.94 -11.33
N SER A 197 75.84 -30.54 -10.26
CA SER A 197 75.07 -30.91 -9.08
C SER A 197 74.38 -29.69 -8.45
N ALA A 198 75.10 -28.58 -8.29
CA ALA A 198 74.53 -27.34 -7.77
C ALA A 198 73.45 -26.73 -8.69
N ASN A 199 73.63 -26.80 -10.02
CA ASN A 199 72.64 -26.31 -10.98
C ASN A 199 71.40 -27.22 -11.02
N ASN A 200 71.56 -28.54 -10.97
CA ASN A 200 70.42 -29.47 -10.89
C ASN A 200 69.60 -29.21 -9.63
N LYS A 201 70.25 -28.97 -8.49
CA LYS A 201 69.54 -28.62 -7.26
C LYS A 201 68.77 -27.30 -7.37
N LYS A 202 69.34 -26.28 -8.04
CA LYS A 202 68.64 -25.02 -8.32
C LYS A 202 67.43 -25.22 -9.26
N LEU A 203 67.58 -26.03 -10.30
CA LEU A 203 66.49 -26.38 -11.21
C LEU A 203 65.38 -27.16 -10.51
N GLU A 204 65.70 -28.08 -9.60
CA GLU A 204 64.72 -28.75 -8.75
C GLU A 204 63.95 -27.77 -7.86
N GLU A 205 64.64 -26.79 -7.27
CA GLU A 205 64.02 -25.74 -6.47
C GLU A 205 63.13 -24.79 -7.30
N GLU A 206 63.54 -24.45 -8.53
CA GLU A 206 62.74 -23.65 -9.46
C GLU A 206 61.50 -24.42 -9.97
N ASN A 207 61.66 -25.70 -10.33
CA ASN A 207 60.54 -26.55 -10.71
C ASN A 207 59.54 -26.69 -9.56
N LYS A 208 60.02 -26.85 -8.33
CA LYS A 208 59.13 -26.87 -7.16
C LYS A 208 58.33 -25.58 -7.01
N LYS A 209 58.95 -24.41 -7.25
CA LYS A 209 58.24 -23.12 -7.26
C LYS A 209 57.24 -23.01 -8.39
N PHE A 210 57.54 -23.53 -9.58
CA PHE A 210 56.59 -23.60 -10.69
C PHE A 210 55.40 -24.49 -10.34
N GLU A 211 55.62 -25.66 -9.75
CA GLU A 211 54.59 -26.57 -9.27
C GLU A 211 53.67 -25.87 -8.25
N GLU A 212 54.25 -25.18 -7.26
CA GLU A 212 53.52 -24.41 -6.24
C GLU A 212 52.69 -23.27 -6.86
N ASN A 213 53.23 -22.57 -7.86
CA ASN A 213 52.50 -21.53 -8.59
C ASN A 213 51.35 -22.11 -9.42
N ASN A 214 51.56 -23.28 -10.04
CA ASN A 214 50.55 -23.93 -10.85
C ASN A 214 49.37 -24.41 -9.98
N ILE A 215 49.67 -24.98 -8.79
CA ILE A 215 48.66 -25.32 -7.78
C ILE A 215 47.88 -24.08 -7.33
N ARG A 216 48.55 -22.93 -7.14
CA ARG A 216 47.87 -21.66 -6.79
C ARG A 216 46.98 -21.14 -7.91
N LEU A 217 47.41 -21.28 -9.17
CA LEU A 217 46.62 -20.90 -10.33
C LEU A 217 45.38 -21.80 -10.46
N GLU A 218 45.53 -23.11 -10.32
CA GLU A 218 44.40 -24.06 -10.30
C GLU A 218 43.40 -23.74 -9.18
N ALA A 219 43.89 -23.45 -7.97
CA ALA A 219 43.02 -23.03 -6.87
C ALA A 219 42.25 -21.74 -7.18
N SER A 220 42.89 -20.79 -7.87
CA SER A 220 42.27 -19.53 -8.28
C SER A 220 41.22 -19.74 -9.39
N VAL A 221 41.51 -20.61 -10.36
CA VAL A 221 40.57 -21.01 -11.42
C VAL A 221 39.34 -21.70 -10.83
N ASN A 222 39.55 -22.68 -9.94
CA ASN A 222 38.46 -23.38 -9.26
C ASN A 222 37.58 -22.43 -8.42
N LYS A 223 38.20 -21.41 -7.80
CA LYS A 223 37.47 -20.37 -7.08
C LYS A 223 36.60 -19.53 -8.02
N LEU A 224 37.15 -19.10 -9.15
CA LEU A 224 36.41 -18.34 -10.16
C LEU A 224 35.28 -19.17 -10.78
N GLU A 225 35.48 -20.46 -11.04
CA GLU A 225 34.40 -21.36 -11.49
C GLU A 225 33.27 -21.46 -10.46
N GLY A 226 33.61 -21.53 -9.17
CA GLY A 226 32.62 -21.51 -8.09
C GLY A 226 31.85 -20.19 -8.01
N GLU A 227 32.51 -19.06 -8.22
CA GLU A 227 31.86 -17.74 -8.31
C GLU A 227 30.97 -17.64 -9.54
N ASN A 228 31.40 -18.18 -10.69
CA ASN A 228 30.64 -18.16 -11.93
C ASN A 228 29.35 -19.00 -11.82
N LYS A 229 29.41 -20.17 -11.18
CA LYS A 229 28.22 -20.99 -10.86
C LYS A 229 27.22 -20.24 -9.96
N LYS A 230 27.71 -19.49 -8.97
CA LYS A 230 26.84 -18.65 -8.13
C LYS A 230 26.17 -17.54 -8.93
N PHE A 231 26.89 -16.94 -9.88
CA PHE A 231 26.32 -15.96 -10.81
C PHE A 231 25.23 -16.57 -11.71
N GLU A 232 25.45 -17.77 -12.24
CA GLU A 232 24.43 -18.50 -13.01
C GLU A 232 23.17 -18.78 -12.18
N GLU A 233 23.32 -19.25 -10.94
CA GLU A 233 22.18 -19.48 -10.04
C GLU A 233 21.43 -18.19 -9.70
N ASN A 234 22.15 -17.09 -9.48
CA ASN A 234 21.53 -15.78 -9.25
C ASN A 234 20.78 -15.28 -10.48
N ASN A 235 21.33 -15.43 -11.67
CA ASN A 235 20.64 -15.08 -12.91
C ASN A 235 19.36 -15.89 -13.10
N LYS A 236 19.40 -17.20 -12.80
CA LYS A 236 18.21 -18.06 -12.87
C LYS A 236 17.12 -17.62 -11.88
N ARG A 237 17.50 -17.25 -10.65
CA ARG A 237 16.56 -16.71 -9.64
C ARG A 237 15.97 -15.35 -10.06
N LEU A 238 16.77 -14.50 -10.69
CA LEU A 238 16.32 -13.24 -11.29
C LEU A 238 15.30 -13.49 -12.40
N GLU A 239 15.58 -14.44 -13.29
CA GLU A 239 14.68 -14.83 -14.38
C GLU A 239 13.34 -15.37 -13.85
N GLU A 240 13.37 -16.22 -12.82
CA GLU A 240 12.15 -16.68 -12.13
C GLU A 240 11.36 -15.52 -11.50
N SER A 241 12.05 -14.54 -10.91
CA SER A 241 11.42 -13.36 -10.31
C SER A 241 10.79 -12.45 -11.37
N VAL A 242 11.46 -12.26 -12.51
CA VAL A 242 10.94 -11.50 -13.66
C VAL A 242 9.68 -12.18 -14.20
N ASN A 243 9.70 -13.49 -14.40
CA ASN A 243 8.53 -14.25 -14.87
C ASN A 243 7.34 -14.14 -13.90
N LYS A 244 7.60 -14.13 -12.59
CA LYS A 244 6.55 -13.91 -11.58
C LYS A 244 5.96 -12.50 -11.68
N LEU A 245 6.80 -11.48 -11.80
CA LEU A 245 6.36 -10.09 -11.98
C LEU A 245 5.57 -9.91 -13.28
N GLU A 246 5.95 -10.55 -14.38
CA GLU A 246 5.15 -10.54 -15.62
C GLU A 246 3.76 -11.15 -15.41
N GLY A 247 3.65 -12.23 -14.64
CA GLY A 247 2.37 -12.84 -14.28
C GLY A 247 1.50 -11.93 -13.41
N GLU A 248 2.09 -11.21 -12.46
CA GLU A 248 1.39 -10.22 -11.65
C GLU A 248 0.95 -9.01 -12.49
N ASN A 249 1.79 -8.57 -13.43
CA ASN A 249 1.48 -7.45 -14.31
C ASN A 249 0.30 -7.77 -15.24
N LYS A 250 0.21 -9.00 -15.76
CA LYS A 250 -0.97 -9.47 -16.51
C LYS A 250 -2.25 -9.44 -15.70
N LYS A 251 -2.20 -9.82 -14.42
CA LYS A 251 -3.36 -9.72 -13.52
C LYS A 251 -3.76 -8.28 -13.27
N PHE A 252 -2.79 -7.37 -13.15
CA PHE A 252 -3.03 -5.93 -13.04
C PHE A 252 -3.71 -5.37 -14.30
N GLU A 253 -3.26 -5.76 -15.49
CA GLU A 253 -3.92 -5.39 -16.76
C GLU A 253 -5.37 -5.87 -16.83
N GLU A 254 -5.65 -7.13 -16.43
CA GLU A 254 -7.02 -7.65 -16.38
C GLU A 254 -7.90 -6.88 -15.37
N ASN A 255 -7.35 -6.54 -14.21
CA ASN A 255 -8.07 -5.74 -13.21
C ASN A 255 -8.36 -4.33 -13.72
N ASN A 256 -7.39 -3.67 -14.37
CA ASN A 256 -7.60 -2.35 -14.98
C ASN A 256 -8.69 -2.40 -16.05
N LYS A 257 -8.73 -3.45 -16.88
CA LYS A 257 -9.78 -3.63 -17.88
C LYS A 257 -11.17 -3.77 -17.25
N ARG A 258 -11.30 -4.53 -16.15
CA ARG A 258 -12.56 -4.64 -15.40
C ARG A 258 -12.98 -3.33 -14.75
N LEU A 259 -12.01 -2.55 -14.26
CA LEU A 259 -12.26 -1.22 -13.72
C LEU A 259 -12.77 -0.28 -14.81
N GLU A 260 -12.15 -0.29 -15.99
CA GLU A 260 -12.55 0.49 -17.15
C GLU A 260 -13.98 0.14 -17.62
N GLU A 261 -14.33 -1.15 -17.66
CA GLU A 261 -15.70 -1.62 -17.93
C GLU A 261 -16.70 -1.10 -16.87
N SER A 262 -16.30 -1.08 -15.59
CA SER A 262 -17.15 -0.58 -14.50
C SER A 262 -17.34 0.93 -14.58
N VAL A 263 -16.28 1.69 -14.90
CA VAL A 263 -16.34 3.14 -15.13
C VAL A 263 -17.26 3.47 -16.30
N ASN A 264 -17.13 2.77 -17.43
CA ASN A 264 -18.01 2.96 -18.58
C ASN A 264 -19.48 2.69 -18.26
N LYS A 265 -19.76 1.70 -17.41
CA LYS A 265 -21.13 1.43 -16.93
C LYS A 265 -21.67 2.57 -16.07
N LEU A 266 -20.87 3.08 -15.14
CA LEU A 266 -21.23 4.21 -14.29
C LEU A 266 -21.45 5.48 -15.11
N GLU A 267 -20.64 5.76 -16.12
CA GLU A 267 -20.88 6.87 -17.05
C GLU A 267 -22.22 6.74 -17.78
N GLY A 268 -22.59 5.52 -18.20
CA GLY A 268 -23.89 5.24 -18.81
C GLY A 268 -25.06 5.47 -17.85
N GLU A 269 -24.92 5.10 -16.58
CA GLU A 269 -25.91 5.39 -15.53
C GLU A 269 -26.00 6.88 -15.23
N ASN A 270 -24.88 7.59 -15.19
CA ASN A 270 -24.85 9.02 -14.93
C ASN A 270 -25.54 9.83 -16.04
N LYS A 271 -25.37 9.43 -17.31
CA LYS A 271 -26.12 10.01 -18.44
C LYS A 271 -27.64 9.82 -18.30
N LYS A 272 -28.09 8.67 -17.80
CA LYS A 272 -29.52 8.44 -17.53
C LYS A 272 -30.03 9.32 -16.40
N PHE A 273 -29.21 9.54 -15.36
CA PHE A 273 -29.55 10.48 -14.29
C PHE A 273 -29.64 11.93 -14.80
N GLU A 274 -28.72 12.37 -15.66
CA GLU A 274 -28.81 13.68 -16.31
C GLU A 274 -30.10 13.84 -17.14
N GLU A 275 -30.46 12.83 -17.93
CA GLU A 275 -31.72 12.84 -18.68
C GLU A 275 -32.95 12.90 -17.77
N ASN A 276 -32.95 12.17 -16.66
CA ASN A 276 -34.03 12.20 -15.68
C ASN A 276 -34.14 13.57 -14.99
N ASN A 277 -33.01 14.17 -14.61
CA ASN A 277 -33.00 15.51 -14.03
C ASN A 277 -33.55 16.54 -15.02
N LYS A 278 -33.18 16.45 -16.30
CA LYS A 278 -33.72 17.33 -17.34
C LYS A 278 -35.24 17.19 -17.49
N ARG A 279 -35.78 15.98 -17.45
CA ARG A 279 -37.24 15.73 -17.46
C ARG A 279 -37.94 16.28 -16.22
N LEU A 280 -37.30 16.17 -15.06
CA LEU A 280 -37.80 16.74 -13.81
C LEU A 280 -37.84 18.26 -13.90
N GLU A 281 -36.78 18.89 -14.42
CA GLU A 281 -36.71 20.34 -14.64
C GLU A 281 -37.79 20.82 -15.61
N GLU A 282 -38.03 20.10 -16.71
CA GLU A 282 -39.14 20.35 -17.63
C GLU A 282 -40.51 20.24 -16.94
N SER A 283 -40.67 19.26 -16.05
CA SER A 283 -41.91 19.06 -15.29
C SER A 283 -42.14 20.17 -14.25
N VAL A 284 -41.08 20.60 -13.57
CA VAL A 284 -41.13 21.74 -12.62
C VAL A 284 -41.50 23.02 -13.34
N ASN A 285 -40.86 23.32 -14.48
CA ASN A 285 -41.19 24.49 -15.30
C ASN A 285 -42.66 24.48 -15.77
N LYS A 286 -43.19 23.30 -16.09
CA LYS A 286 -44.62 23.14 -16.45
C LYS A 286 -45.53 23.45 -15.26
N LEU A 287 -45.22 22.90 -14.08
CA LEU A 287 -45.98 23.16 -12.86
C LEU A 287 -45.94 24.63 -12.46
N GLU A 288 -44.79 25.30 -12.59
CA GLU A 288 -44.70 26.75 -12.38
C GLU A 288 -45.61 27.54 -13.33
N GLY A 289 -45.68 27.13 -14.60
CA GLY A 289 -46.61 27.70 -15.58
C GLY A 289 -48.08 27.49 -15.22
N GLU A 290 -48.45 26.33 -14.69
CA GLU A 290 -49.80 26.03 -14.20
C GLU A 290 -50.12 26.84 -12.94
N ASN A 291 -49.16 27.01 -12.03
CA ASN A 291 -49.33 27.79 -10.81
C ASN A 291 -49.59 29.27 -11.11
N LYS A 292 -48.86 29.85 -12.08
CA LYS A 292 -49.12 31.23 -12.56
C LYS A 292 -50.54 31.39 -13.12
N LYS A 293 -51.06 30.39 -13.84
CA LYS A 293 -52.45 30.42 -14.33
C LYS A 293 -53.46 30.34 -13.18
N PHE A 294 -53.17 29.55 -12.14
CA PHE A 294 -53.99 29.49 -10.94
C PHE A 294 -54.02 30.84 -10.19
N GLU A 295 -52.87 31.51 -10.05
CA GLU A 295 -52.80 32.86 -9.49
C GLU A 295 -53.63 33.88 -10.29
N GLU A 296 -53.53 33.86 -11.62
CA GLU A 296 -54.36 34.72 -12.48
C GLU A 296 -55.86 34.43 -12.34
N ASN A 297 -56.25 33.16 -12.22
CA ASN A 297 -57.64 32.78 -12.01
C ASN A 297 -58.16 33.23 -10.64
N ASN A 298 -57.36 33.08 -9.58
CA ASN A 298 -57.72 33.58 -8.25
C ASN A 298 -57.93 35.09 -8.26
N LYS A 299 -57.06 35.84 -8.94
CA LYS A 299 -57.21 37.29 -9.09
C LYS A 299 -58.50 37.68 -9.81
N ARG A 300 -58.88 36.96 -10.87
CA ARG A 300 -60.16 37.17 -11.59
C ARG A 300 -61.38 36.82 -10.74
N LEU A 301 -61.28 35.78 -9.93
CA LEU A 301 -62.30 35.40 -8.95
C LEU A 301 -62.50 36.50 -7.91
N GLU A 302 -61.40 37.05 -7.38
CA GLU A 302 -61.42 38.15 -6.43
C GLU A 302 -62.06 39.42 -7.03
N GLU A 303 -61.71 39.77 -8.27
CA GLU A 303 -62.37 40.85 -9.02
C GLU A 303 -63.88 40.61 -9.23
N SER A 304 -64.27 39.37 -9.48
CA SER A 304 -65.69 38.98 -9.66
C SER A 304 -66.48 39.06 -8.35
N VAL A 305 -65.87 38.63 -7.23
CA VAL A 305 -66.46 38.74 -5.88
C VAL A 305 -66.67 40.20 -5.51
N ASN A 306 -65.67 41.06 -5.72
CA ASN A 306 -65.78 42.50 -5.46
C ASN A 306 -66.90 43.15 -6.29
N LYS A 307 -67.07 42.70 -7.54
CA LYS A 307 -68.16 43.17 -8.41
C LYS A 307 -69.54 42.76 -7.87
N LEU A 308 -69.71 41.49 -7.49
CA LEU A 308 -70.95 40.98 -6.92
C LEU A 308 -71.30 41.71 -5.61
N GLU A 309 -70.30 42.00 -4.78
CA GLU A 309 -70.50 42.77 -3.54
C GLU A 309 -71.02 44.19 -3.84
N SER A 310 -70.52 44.84 -4.90
CA SER A 310 -71.02 46.14 -5.35
C SER A 310 -72.45 46.09 -5.91
N GLU A 311 -72.83 44.99 -6.57
CA GLU A 311 -74.19 44.77 -7.08
C GLU A 311 -75.17 44.50 -5.94
N ASN A 312 -74.76 43.75 -4.93
CA ASN A 312 -75.57 43.49 -3.74
C ASN A 312 -75.92 44.77 -2.98
N LYS A 313 -74.96 45.70 -2.83
CA LYS A 313 -75.21 47.02 -2.25
C LYS A 313 -76.26 47.83 -3.02
N LYS A 314 -76.29 47.73 -4.35
CA LYS A 314 -77.32 48.38 -5.19
C LYS A 314 -78.70 47.73 -5.03
N PHE A 315 -78.74 46.40 -4.87
CA PHE A 315 -80.00 45.69 -4.60
C PHE A 315 -80.57 46.07 -3.23
N GLU A 316 -79.73 46.20 -2.20
CA GLU A 316 -80.15 46.69 -0.88
C GLU A 316 -80.75 48.10 -0.94
N GLU A 317 -80.12 49.04 -1.67
CA GLU A 317 -80.67 50.39 -1.86
C GLU A 317 -82.01 50.38 -2.62
N ASN A 318 -82.17 49.51 -3.61
CA ASN A 318 -83.43 49.39 -4.35
C ASN A 318 -84.56 48.79 -3.49
N ASN A 319 -84.26 47.79 -2.67
CA ASN A 319 -85.24 47.23 -1.73
C ASN A 319 -85.73 48.30 -0.74
N LYS A 320 -84.83 49.15 -0.24
CA LYS A 320 -85.20 50.26 0.64
C LYS A 320 -86.17 51.26 -0.02
N LYS A 321 -85.96 51.58 -1.30
CA LYS A 321 -86.89 52.43 -2.07
C LYS A 321 -88.24 51.75 -2.34
N LEU A 322 -88.25 50.42 -2.47
CA LEU A 322 -89.46 49.64 -2.65
C LEU A 322 -90.29 49.63 -1.37
N GLU A 323 -89.65 49.45 -0.21
CA GLU A 323 -90.28 49.54 1.12
C GLU A 323 -90.93 50.91 1.35
N GLU A 324 -90.26 52.00 0.98
CA GLU A 324 -90.82 53.36 1.06
C GLU A 324 -92.06 53.54 0.14
N SER A 325 -92.09 52.86 -1.01
CA SER A 325 -93.22 52.91 -1.94
C SER A 325 -94.44 52.12 -1.43
N VAL A 326 -94.20 50.97 -0.79
CA VAL A 326 -95.24 50.15 -0.13
C VAL A 326 -95.89 50.92 1.02
N HIS A 327 -95.09 51.61 1.84
CA HIS A 327 -95.59 52.43 2.95
C HIS A 327 -96.50 53.60 2.47
N LYS A 328 -96.32 54.07 1.23
CA LYS A 328 -97.17 55.09 0.62
C LYS A 328 -98.53 54.54 0.19
N LEU A 329 -98.56 53.32 -0.36
CA LEU A 329 -99.80 52.63 -0.75
C LEU A 329 -100.65 52.22 0.46
N GLU A 330 -100.01 51.84 1.57
CA GLU A 330 -100.72 51.55 2.84
C GLU A 330 -101.43 52.79 3.42
N GLY A 331 -100.90 53.98 3.18
CA GLY A 331 -101.55 55.25 3.55
C GLY A 331 -102.80 55.56 2.72
N GLU A 332 -102.87 55.13 1.47
CA GLU A 332 -104.03 55.29 0.60
C GLU A 332 -105.17 54.31 0.96
N ASN A 333 -104.81 53.10 1.38
CA ASN A 333 -105.79 52.08 1.80
C ASN A 333 -106.54 52.46 3.09
N LYS A 334 -105.88 53.16 4.02
CA LYS A 334 -106.52 53.66 5.27
C LYS A 334 -107.63 54.69 5.01
N LYS A 335 -107.57 55.45 3.90
CA LYS A 335 -108.65 56.38 3.52
C LYS A 335 -109.89 55.67 2.98
N PHE A 336 -109.76 54.45 2.48
CA PHE A 336 -110.88 53.63 2.02
C PHE A 336 -111.67 53.00 3.18
N GLU A 337 -110.98 52.61 4.26
CA GLU A 337 -111.62 52.04 5.46
C GLU A 337 -112.49 53.05 6.24
N GLU A 338 -112.12 54.34 6.23
CA GLU A 338 -112.83 55.39 6.97
C GLU A 338 -114.23 55.71 6.40
N ASN A 339 -114.45 55.45 5.11
CA ASN A 339 -115.76 55.63 4.46
C ASN A 339 -116.74 54.50 4.76
N ASN A 340 -116.28 53.28 5.05
CA ASN A 340 -117.14 52.14 5.42
C ASN A 340 -117.71 52.27 6.84
N LYS A 341 -117.01 52.97 7.73
CA LYS A 341 -117.36 53.11 9.14
C LYS A 341 -118.63 53.95 9.40
N LYS A 342 -118.99 54.85 8.48
CA LYS A 342 -120.22 55.67 8.59
C LYS A 342 -121.52 54.92 8.25
N LEU A 343 -121.42 53.73 7.63
CA LEU A 343 -122.57 52.92 7.26
C LEU A 343 -123.04 51.99 8.42
N GLU A 344 -122.12 51.62 9.31
CA GLU A 344 -122.35 50.68 10.42
C GLU A 344 -123.13 51.28 11.61
N GLU A 345 -123.08 52.61 11.82
CA GLU A 345 -123.72 53.28 12.96
C GLU A 345 -125.26 53.28 12.92
N SER A 346 -125.88 53.04 11.76
CA SER A 346 -127.35 53.00 11.64
C SER A 346 -127.97 51.66 12.05
N VAL A 347 -127.19 50.58 12.11
CA VAL A 347 -127.67 49.21 12.33
C VAL A 347 -127.70 48.84 13.82
N HIS A 348 -126.87 49.48 14.64
CA HIS A 348 -126.61 49.07 16.03
C HIS A 348 -127.69 49.49 17.07
N LYS A 349 -128.79 50.15 16.65
CA LYS A 349 -129.87 50.56 17.56
C LYS A 349 -130.92 49.48 17.82
N LEU A 350 -130.95 48.39 17.05
CA LEU A 350 -132.04 47.38 17.11
C LEU A 350 -131.65 45.98 17.61
N GLU A 351 -130.37 45.68 17.82
CA GLU A 351 -129.94 44.33 18.28
C GLU A 351 -129.55 44.28 19.78
N GLY A 352 -129.84 45.35 20.52
CA GLY A 352 -129.36 45.58 21.88
C GLY A 352 -129.88 44.65 22.98
N GLU A 353 -130.98 43.92 22.81
CA GLU A 353 -131.64 43.34 24.01
C GLU A 353 -131.66 41.80 24.12
N ASN A 354 -131.61 41.00 23.05
CA ASN A 354 -132.02 39.59 23.19
C ASN A 354 -131.03 38.48 22.79
N LYS A 355 -129.83 38.79 22.31
CA LYS A 355 -128.79 37.77 21.99
C LYS A 355 -127.59 37.73 22.93
N LYS A 356 -127.47 38.70 23.85
CA LYS A 356 -126.34 38.83 24.78
C LYS A 356 -126.24 37.73 25.85
N PHE A 357 -127.27 36.91 26.04
CA PHE A 357 -127.27 35.87 27.08
C PHE A 357 -126.82 34.49 26.58
N GLU A 358 -126.98 34.17 25.29
CA GLU A 358 -126.60 32.85 24.74
C GLU A 358 -125.14 32.77 24.26
N GLU A 359 -124.52 33.88 23.87
CA GLU A 359 -123.17 33.87 23.29
C GLU A 359 -122.04 33.85 24.34
N ASN A 360 -122.32 34.29 25.58
CA ASN A 360 -121.33 34.30 26.67
C ASN A 360 -120.99 32.90 27.19
N ASN A 361 -121.92 31.94 27.16
CA ASN A 361 -121.63 30.54 27.52
C ASN A 361 -120.72 29.84 26.50
N LYS A 362 -120.83 30.21 25.21
CA LYS A 362 -120.02 29.62 24.12
C LYS A 362 -118.59 30.16 24.10
N LYS A 363 -118.39 31.44 24.45
CA LYS A 363 -117.05 32.07 24.59
C LYS A 363 -116.25 31.54 25.78
N LEU A 364 -116.92 31.05 26.84
CA LEU A 364 -116.24 30.44 27.99
C LEU A 364 -115.67 29.05 27.63
N GLU A 365 -116.39 28.24 26.86
CA GLU A 365 -115.91 26.93 26.35
C GLU A 365 -114.74 27.08 25.36
N GLU A 366 -114.77 28.07 24.47
CA GLU A 366 -113.65 28.35 23.54
C GLU A 366 -112.40 28.89 24.25
N SER A 367 -112.55 29.62 25.36
CA SER A 367 -111.43 30.11 26.17
C SER A 367 -110.74 28.99 26.95
N VAL A 368 -111.50 28.00 27.43
CA VAL A 368 -110.96 26.78 28.08
C VAL A 368 -110.18 25.94 27.07
N HIS A 369 -110.70 25.75 25.85
CA HIS A 369 -110.00 25.00 24.79
C HIS A 369 -108.72 25.71 24.29
N LYS A 370 -108.67 27.05 24.37
CA LYS A 370 -107.47 27.84 24.04
C LYS A 370 -106.40 27.74 25.14
N LEU A 371 -106.80 27.76 26.41
CA LEU A 371 -105.91 27.55 27.55
C LEU A 371 -105.37 26.11 27.62
N GLU A 372 -106.16 25.10 27.24
CA GLU A 372 -105.68 23.72 27.09
C GLU A 372 -104.63 23.57 25.97
N GLY A 373 -104.78 24.31 24.87
CA GLY A 373 -103.79 24.38 23.79
C GLY A 373 -102.51 25.11 24.20
N GLU A 374 -102.61 26.15 25.03
CA GLU A 374 -101.46 26.84 25.60
C GLU A 374 -100.74 25.98 26.67
N ASN A 375 -101.48 25.23 27.49
CA ASN A 375 -100.89 24.28 28.44
C ASN A 375 -100.13 23.14 27.74
N LYS A 376 -100.66 22.60 26.63
CA LYS A 376 -99.94 21.62 25.79
C LYS A 376 -98.65 22.19 25.20
N LYS A 377 -98.67 23.45 24.75
CA LYS A 377 -97.45 24.13 24.26
C LYS A 377 -96.45 24.38 25.37
N PHE A 378 -96.91 24.69 26.58
CA PHE A 378 -96.02 24.77 27.75
C PHE A 378 -95.43 23.41 28.12
N GLU A 379 -96.20 22.34 28.06
CA GLU A 379 -95.74 20.97 28.30
C GLU A 379 -94.72 20.50 27.25
N GLU A 380 -94.98 20.79 25.97
CA GLU A 380 -94.04 20.55 24.86
C GLU A 380 -92.76 21.38 24.98
N ASN A 381 -92.86 22.66 25.36
CA ASN A 381 -91.68 23.49 25.62
C ASN A 381 -90.89 22.99 26.84
N ASN A 382 -91.57 22.51 27.88
CA ASN A 382 -90.90 21.97 29.06
C ASN A 382 -90.19 20.65 28.73
N ASN A 383 -90.77 19.80 27.87
CA ASN A 383 -90.12 18.59 27.36
C ASN A 383 -88.92 18.91 26.45
N ARG A 384 -89.03 19.94 25.57
CA ARG A 384 -87.90 20.41 24.75
C ARG A 384 -86.78 21.01 25.59
N LEU A 385 -87.12 21.73 26.67
CA LEU A 385 -86.15 22.22 27.64
C LEU A 385 -85.48 21.07 28.37
N GLN A 386 -86.24 20.04 28.78
CA GLN A 386 -85.70 18.84 29.43
C GLN A 386 -84.77 18.05 28.48
N GLU A 387 -85.12 17.89 27.21
CA GLU A 387 -84.21 17.32 26.19
C GLU A 387 -82.95 18.18 25.99
N SER A 388 -83.08 19.51 26.03
CA SER A 388 -81.92 20.40 25.91
C SER A 388 -81.00 20.29 27.12
N VAL A 389 -81.57 20.15 28.33
CA VAL A 389 -80.81 19.89 29.57
C VAL A 389 -80.12 18.54 29.50
N ASN A 390 -80.79 17.48 29.06
CA ASN A 390 -80.18 16.16 28.91
C ASN A 390 -79.03 16.17 27.88
N LYS A 391 -79.19 16.89 26.76
CA LYS A 391 -78.12 17.10 25.76
C LYS A 391 -76.94 17.89 26.33
N LEU A 392 -77.20 18.89 27.17
CA LEU A 392 -76.15 19.63 27.86
C LEU A 392 -75.42 18.75 28.88
N GLU A 393 -76.14 17.87 29.59
CA GLU A 393 -75.56 16.91 30.54
C GLU A 393 -74.70 15.85 29.82
N GLU A 394 -75.15 15.32 28.68
CA GLU A 394 -74.33 14.46 27.82
C GLU A 394 -73.09 15.18 27.28
N ASN A 395 -73.23 16.44 26.84
CA ASN A 395 -72.09 17.23 26.39
C ASN A 395 -71.10 17.48 27.53
N ASN A 396 -71.58 17.72 28.74
CA ASN A 396 -70.72 17.90 29.91
C ASN A 396 -69.96 16.62 30.25
N ASN A 397 -70.61 15.46 30.22
CA ASN A 397 -69.98 14.16 30.44
C ASN A 397 -68.95 13.84 29.34
N ARG A 398 -69.21 14.22 28.09
CA ARG A 398 -68.27 14.07 26.97
C ARG A 398 -67.07 15.00 27.12
N LEU A 399 -67.28 16.23 27.57
CA LEU A 399 -66.20 17.17 27.91
C LEU A 399 -65.34 16.62 29.06
N GLU A 400 -65.96 16.11 30.13
CA GLU A 400 -65.25 15.49 31.26
C GLU A 400 -64.41 14.29 30.82
N THR A 401 -64.95 13.44 29.94
CA THR A 401 -64.20 12.32 29.35
C THR A 401 -63.02 12.81 28.51
N SER A 402 -63.19 13.91 27.77
CA SER A 402 -62.14 14.50 26.93
C SER A 402 -61.04 15.15 27.78
N VAL A 403 -61.40 15.78 28.89
CA VAL A 403 -60.46 16.33 29.87
C VAL A 403 -59.65 15.20 30.52
N ASN A 404 -60.30 14.10 30.94
CA ASN A 404 -59.60 12.94 31.50
C ASN A 404 -58.62 12.31 30.49
N GLN A 405 -59.00 12.25 29.20
CA GLN A 405 -58.10 11.78 28.14
C GLN A 405 -56.92 12.73 27.92
N LEU A 406 -57.13 14.05 28.01
CA LEU A 406 -56.05 15.04 27.92
C LEU A 406 -55.10 14.96 29.13
N GLU A 407 -55.62 14.73 30.34
CA GLU A 407 -54.79 14.50 31.53
C GLU A 407 -53.94 13.23 31.40
N GLU A 408 -54.52 12.14 30.89
CA GLU A 408 -53.78 10.89 30.67
C GLU A 408 -52.72 11.04 29.57
N ASN A 409 -53.02 11.79 28.50
CA ASN A 409 -52.07 12.11 27.44
C ASN A 409 -50.93 13.01 27.95
N ASN A 410 -51.24 14.02 28.77
CA ASN A 410 -50.22 14.86 29.39
C ASN A 410 -49.29 14.04 30.30
N LYS A 411 -49.84 13.08 31.06
CA LYS A 411 -49.02 12.18 31.88
C LYS A 411 -48.10 11.29 31.05
N ARG A 412 -48.59 10.75 29.92
CA ARG A 412 -47.76 9.97 28.97
C ARG A 412 -46.67 10.79 28.31
N LEU A 413 -46.94 12.07 28.03
CA LEU A 413 -45.94 13.01 27.53
C LEU A 413 -44.89 13.29 28.60
N GLU A 414 -45.29 13.47 29.86
CA GLU A 414 -44.39 13.61 31.01
C GLU A 414 -43.46 12.39 31.17
N ASP A 415 -44.02 11.18 31.15
CA ASP A 415 -43.24 9.93 31.21
C ASP A 415 -42.26 9.80 30.03
N SER A 416 -42.64 10.30 28.84
CA SER A 416 -41.79 10.29 27.65
C SER A 416 -40.67 11.31 27.74
N ILE A 417 -40.94 12.50 28.30
CA ILE A 417 -39.94 13.53 28.57
C ILE A 417 -38.92 13.02 29.59
N ASP A 418 -39.35 12.40 30.69
CA ASP A 418 -38.46 11.83 31.71
C ASP A 418 -37.55 10.73 31.11
N LYS A 419 -38.09 9.90 30.22
CA LYS A 419 -37.31 8.87 29.52
C LYS A 419 -36.27 9.49 28.59
N LEU A 420 -36.65 10.52 27.83
CA LEU A 420 -35.74 11.25 26.95
C LEU A 420 -34.65 11.98 27.75
N GLU A 421 -34.97 12.57 28.91
CA GLU A 421 -33.96 13.16 29.81
C GLU A 421 -32.96 12.12 30.33
N GLY A 422 -33.44 10.92 30.66
CA GLY A 422 -32.58 9.80 31.05
C GLY A 422 -31.66 9.32 29.92
N GLU A 423 -32.16 9.27 28.68
CA GLU A 423 -31.37 8.96 27.50
C GLU A 423 -30.34 10.06 27.20
N ASN A 424 -30.72 11.33 27.36
CA ASN A 424 -29.83 12.47 27.13
C ASN A 424 -28.66 12.49 28.13
N LYS A 425 -28.91 12.18 29.40
CA LYS A 425 -27.84 12.01 30.40
C LYS A 425 -26.86 10.90 30.04
N LYS A 426 -27.34 9.78 29.49
CA LYS A 426 -26.47 8.70 28.99
C LYS A 426 -25.65 9.14 27.79
N PHE A 427 -26.22 9.93 26.88
CA PHE A 427 -25.50 10.53 25.77
C PHE A 427 -24.40 11.50 26.23
N GLU A 428 -24.68 12.34 27.23
CA GLU A 428 -23.67 13.23 27.83
C GLU A 428 -22.51 12.43 28.47
N GLU A 429 -22.80 11.36 29.22
CA GLU A 429 -21.76 10.50 29.79
C GLU A 429 -20.92 9.80 28.71
N ASN A 430 -21.55 9.35 27.63
CA ASN A 430 -20.84 8.73 26.51
C ASN A 430 -19.97 9.73 25.76
N ASN A 431 -20.45 10.96 25.53
CA ASN A 431 -19.66 12.03 24.94
C ASN A 431 -18.44 12.37 25.80
N LYS A 432 -18.60 12.40 27.13
CA LYS A 432 -17.48 12.65 28.05
C LYS A 432 -16.41 11.55 27.99
N LYS A 433 -16.82 10.27 27.88
CA LYS A 433 -15.89 9.14 27.69
C LYS A 433 -15.17 9.21 26.34
N LEU A 434 -15.89 9.55 25.27
CA LEU A 434 -15.29 9.74 23.95
C LEU A 434 -14.30 10.90 23.92
N GLU A 435 -14.59 11.98 24.64
CA GLU A 435 -13.68 13.12 24.80
C GLU A 435 -12.40 12.72 25.54
N GLU A 436 -12.50 11.92 26.61
CA GLU A 436 -11.34 11.35 27.31
C GLU A 436 -10.52 10.40 26.44
N GLU A 437 -11.16 9.54 25.64
CA GLU A 437 -10.46 8.69 24.67
C GLU A 437 -9.77 9.50 23.57
N ASN A 438 -10.43 10.52 23.03
CA ASN A 438 -9.86 11.39 22.01
C ASN A 438 -8.62 12.14 22.53
N ASN A 439 -8.67 12.61 23.78
CA ASN A 439 -7.50 13.22 24.45
C ASN A 439 -6.34 12.24 24.59
N ARG A 440 -6.60 10.96 24.92
CA ARG A 440 -5.56 9.91 24.94
C ARG A 440 -4.99 9.62 23.55
N PHE A 441 -5.82 9.61 22.51
CA PHE A 441 -5.36 9.46 21.14
C PHE A 441 -4.48 10.63 20.70
N GLN A 442 -4.83 11.86 21.08
CA GLN A 442 -3.99 13.04 20.82
C GLN A 442 -2.63 12.95 21.53
N GLU A 443 -2.58 12.53 22.79
CA GLU A 443 -1.30 12.30 23.49
C GLU A 443 -0.44 11.22 22.81
N ASN A 444 -1.06 10.13 22.35
CA ASN A 444 -0.35 9.06 21.67
C ASN A 444 0.17 9.52 20.30
N ASN A 445 -0.61 10.31 19.56
CA ASN A 445 -0.15 10.91 18.31
C ASN A 445 1.02 11.87 18.54
N ALA A 446 1.00 12.69 19.58
CA ALA A 446 2.13 13.56 19.93
C ALA A 446 3.40 12.77 20.27
N LYS A 447 3.28 11.62 20.95
CA LYS A 447 4.42 10.72 21.21
C LYS A 447 4.96 10.08 19.93
N LEU A 448 4.08 9.63 19.05
CA LEU A 448 4.47 9.09 17.75
C LEU A 448 5.15 10.14 16.87
N GLU A 449 4.66 11.37 16.88
CA GLU A 449 5.26 12.48 16.14
C GLU A 449 6.68 12.82 16.66
N SER A 450 6.88 12.77 17.98
CA SER A 450 8.21 12.91 18.58
C SER A 450 9.16 11.78 18.14
N GLU A 451 8.67 10.55 18.06
CA GLU A 451 9.46 9.39 17.64
C GLU A 451 9.79 9.42 16.14
N VAL A 452 8.84 9.83 15.30
CA VAL A 452 9.07 10.07 13.87
C VAL A 452 10.15 11.12 13.66
N ASN A 453 10.10 12.23 14.41
CA ASN A 453 11.13 13.26 14.36
C ASN A 453 12.51 12.74 14.81
N ARG A 454 12.55 11.89 15.85
CA ARG A 454 13.79 11.24 16.32
C ARG A 454 14.41 10.33 15.24
N LEU A 455 13.58 9.48 14.64
CA LEU A 455 14.00 8.57 13.56
C LEU A 455 14.44 9.34 12.31
N GLY A 456 13.75 10.43 11.96
CA GLY A 456 14.18 11.32 10.88
C GLY A 456 15.58 11.91 11.13
N GLY A 457 15.88 12.31 12.37
CA GLY A 457 17.24 12.73 12.75
C GLY A 457 18.29 11.62 12.64
N GLU A 458 17.91 10.37 12.88
CA GLU A 458 18.77 9.20 12.76
C GLU A 458 19.06 8.84 11.29
N ILE A 459 18.04 8.93 10.43
CA ILE A 459 18.15 8.77 8.98
C ILE A 459 19.11 9.82 8.41
N ASN A 460 18.94 11.10 8.77
CA ASN A 460 19.83 12.16 8.27
C ASN A 460 21.29 11.93 8.65
N ARG A 461 21.57 11.41 9.87
CA ARG A 461 22.95 11.07 10.28
C ARG A 461 23.52 9.90 9.50
N LEU A 462 22.71 8.87 9.23
CA LEU A 462 23.12 7.72 8.43
C LEU A 462 23.39 8.12 6.98
N GLU A 463 22.57 9.02 6.44
CA GLU A 463 22.73 9.57 5.09
C GLU A 463 24.04 10.38 4.98
N GLU A 464 24.36 11.18 5.99
CA GLU A 464 25.62 11.92 6.09
C GLU A 464 26.85 10.99 6.21
N GLN A 465 26.73 9.88 6.93
CA GLN A 465 27.76 8.83 6.97
C GLN A 465 27.93 8.13 5.62
N ASN A 466 26.82 7.83 4.93
CA ASN A 466 26.85 7.16 3.64
C ASN A 466 27.50 8.03 2.57
N ASN A 467 27.25 9.35 2.60
CA ASN A 467 27.92 10.31 1.73
C ASN A 467 29.44 10.36 1.96
N LYS A 468 29.90 10.28 3.23
CA LYS A 468 31.34 10.17 3.55
C LYS A 468 31.95 8.86 3.05
N PHE A 469 31.22 7.75 3.11
CA PHE A 469 31.67 6.48 2.54
C PHE A 469 31.75 6.52 1.01
N ALA A 470 30.81 7.19 0.35
CA ALA A 470 30.83 7.40 -1.09
C ALA A 470 32.07 8.20 -1.53
N GLU A 471 32.38 9.30 -0.84
CA GLU A 471 33.57 10.13 -1.09
C GLU A 471 34.88 9.33 -0.88
N ASN A 472 34.95 8.51 0.18
CA ASN A 472 36.09 7.63 0.41
C ASN A 472 36.26 6.57 -0.68
N ASN A 473 35.16 5.98 -1.17
CA ASN A 473 35.21 5.02 -2.28
C ASN A 473 35.68 5.67 -3.59
N GLU A 474 35.27 6.90 -3.85
CA GLU A 474 35.74 7.65 -5.03
C GLU A 474 37.24 7.97 -4.94
N ASN A 475 37.72 8.35 -3.76
CA ASN A 475 39.15 8.55 -3.51
C ASN A 475 39.96 7.25 -3.67
N LEU A 476 39.45 6.12 -3.17
CA LEU A 476 40.09 4.81 -3.36
C LEU A 476 40.13 4.42 -4.84
N LYS A 477 39.05 4.66 -5.59
CA LYS A 477 39.00 4.41 -7.04
C LYS A 477 40.06 5.23 -7.79
N ASN A 478 40.23 6.50 -7.44
CA ASN A 478 41.26 7.35 -8.03
C ASN A 478 42.68 6.87 -7.71
N ASN A 479 42.91 6.33 -6.51
CA ASN A 479 44.20 5.74 -6.13
C ASN A 479 44.48 4.43 -6.89
N VAL A 480 43.46 3.59 -7.10
CA VAL A 480 43.58 2.38 -7.92
C VAL A 480 43.98 2.74 -9.35
N SER A 481 43.33 3.74 -9.98
CA SER A 481 43.72 4.19 -11.33
C SER A 481 45.13 4.78 -11.41
N LYS A 482 45.65 5.41 -10.34
CA LYS A 482 47.05 5.85 -10.29
C LYS A 482 48.01 4.66 -10.24
N LEU A 483 47.72 3.66 -9.42
CA LEU A 483 48.54 2.44 -9.31
C LEU A 483 48.53 1.62 -10.61
N GLU A 484 47.39 1.53 -11.29
CA GLU A 484 47.28 0.92 -12.63
C GLU A 484 48.19 1.63 -13.65
N GLY A 485 48.31 2.97 -13.57
CA GLY A 485 49.24 3.77 -14.36
C GLY A 485 50.72 3.52 -14.04
N GLU A 486 51.06 3.15 -12.81
CA GLU A 486 52.43 2.77 -12.42
C GLU A 486 52.77 1.34 -12.88
N VAL A 487 51.82 0.41 -12.79
CA VAL A 487 51.96 -0.97 -13.29
C VAL A 487 52.21 -0.98 -14.79
N THR A 488 51.52 -0.13 -15.55
CA THR A 488 51.77 0.00 -17.00
C THR A 488 53.15 0.58 -17.31
N LYS A 489 53.66 1.54 -16.54
CA LYS A 489 55.05 2.03 -16.69
C LYS A 489 56.09 0.96 -16.39
N MET A 490 55.88 0.16 -15.34
CA MET A 490 56.74 -0.97 -15.00
C MET A 490 56.73 -2.05 -16.09
N SER A 491 55.57 -2.30 -16.71
CA SER A 491 55.46 -3.21 -17.85
C SER A 491 56.26 -2.74 -19.08
N HIS A 492 56.33 -1.43 -19.33
CA HIS A 492 57.14 -0.88 -20.43
C HIS A 492 58.65 -1.00 -20.15
N LEU A 493 59.08 -0.76 -18.91
CA LEU A 493 60.48 -0.94 -18.50
C LEU A 493 60.94 -2.40 -18.65
N ASN A 494 60.06 -3.36 -18.33
CA ASN A 494 60.38 -4.78 -18.43
C ASN A 494 60.61 -5.24 -19.89
N LYS A 495 59.89 -4.64 -20.85
CA LYS A 495 60.11 -4.87 -22.28
C LYS A 495 61.43 -4.30 -22.79
N GLU A 496 61.95 -3.21 -22.21
CA GLU A 496 63.30 -2.71 -22.53
C GLU A 496 64.40 -3.66 -22.04
N TYR A 497 64.22 -4.30 -20.87
CA TYR A 497 65.16 -5.29 -20.36
C TYR A 497 65.20 -6.58 -21.22
N GLU A 498 64.06 -7.02 -21.76
CA GLU A 498 63.99 -8.15 -22.71
C GLU A 498 64.80 -7.90 -23.99
N ILE A 499 64.80 -6.67 -24.51
CA ILE A 499 65.56 -6.30 -25.71
C ILE A 499 67.08 -6.30 -25.45
N ASN A 500 67.51 -5.93 -24.24
CA ASN A 500 68.93 -5.95 -23.86
C ASN A 500 69.46 -7.38 -23.64
N ASN A 501 68.64 -8.30 -23.11
CA ASN A 501 69.03 -9.70 -22.95
C ASN A 501 69.25 -10.42 -24.29
N LYS A 502 68.51 -10.05 -25.34
CA LYS A 502 68.68 -10.61 -26.69
C LYS A 502 70.03 -10.27 -27.34
N LYS A 503 70.66 -9.14 -26.98
CA LYS A 503 72.02 -8.78 -27.43
C LYS A 503 73.14 -9.56 -26.73
N LEU A 504 72.86 -10.11 -25.55
CA LEU A 504 73.79 -10.97 -24.80
C LEU A 504 73.80 -12.40 -25.37
N GLU A 505 72.66 -12.86 -25.86
CA GLU A 505 72.45 -14.17 -26.50
C GLU A 505 73.30 -14.36 -27.77
N ASP A 506 73.44 -13.32 -28.60
CA ASP A 506 74.27 -13.34 -29.82
C ASP A 506 75.78 -13.52 -29.55
N ASN A 507 76.27 -13.19 -28.35
CA ASN A 507 77.68 -13.38 -27.99
C ASN A 507 77.99 -14.82 -27.52
N VAL A 508 76.98 -15.56 -27.05
CA VAL A 508 77.11 -16.95 -26.56
C VAL A 508 77.23 -17.94 -27.74
N ASN A 509 76.50 -17.68 -28.83
CA ASN A 509 76.49 -18.52 -30.04
C ASN A 509 77.86 -18.63 -30.76
N LYS A 510 78.83 -17.77 -30.44
CA LYS A 510 80.21 -17.84 -30.97
C LYS A 510 81.09 -18.85 -30.23
N LEU A 511 80.74 -19.21 -28.99
CA LEU A 511 81.50 -20.13 -28.14
C LEU A 511 81.03 -21.60 -28.28
N GLU A 512 79.83 -21.84 -28.79
CA GLU A 512 79.23 -23.18 -28.96
C GLU A 512 79.85 -24.01 -30.10
N GLY A 513 80.61 -23.39 -31.02
CA GLY A 513 81.27 -24.09 -32.12
C GLY A 513 82.43 -25.01 -31.71
N GLU A 514 83.00 -24.84 -30.51
CA GLU A 514 84.14 -25.63 -30.04
C GLU A 514 83.71 -26.92 -29.29
N LEU A 515 82.44 -27.03 -28.87
CA LEU A 515 81.95 -28.12 -28.01
C LEU A 515 81.45 -29.36 -28.77
N HIS A 516 81.27 -29.29 -30.09
CA HIS A 516 80.61 -30.34 -30.89
C HIS A 516 81.47 -31.62 -31.10
N LYS A 517 82.77 -31.62 -30.78
CA LYS A 517 83.64 -32.79 -31.06
C LYS A 517 83.66 -33.90 -30.00
N MET A 518 83.03 -33.72 -28.83
CA MET A 518 83.11 -34.68 -27.70
C MET A 518 81.81 -35.43 -27.37
N GLY A 519 80.75 -35.32 -28.16
CA GLY A 519 79.42 -35.87 -27.83
C GLY A 519 79.13 -37.32 -28.27
N GLU A 520 79.99 -37.96 -29.07
CA GLU A 520 79.59 -39.19 -29.80
C GLU A 520 79.71 -40.51 -29.01
N GLU A 521 80.39 -40.60 -27.87
CA GLU A 521 80.62 -41.89 -27.18
C GLU A 521 79.59 -42.27 -26.10
N ASN A 522 78.71 -41.39 -25.65
CA ASN A 522 77.95 -41.61 -24.39
C ASN A 522 76.56 -42.30 -24.54
N LYS A 523 76.17 -42.73 -25.74
CA LYS A 523 74.80 -43.22 -26.03
C LYS A 523 74.48 -44.69 -25.64
N LYS A 524 75.37 -45.41 -24.97
CA LYS A 524 75.20 -46.88 -24.72
C LYS A 524 74.60 -47.28 -23.37
N PHE A 525 74.35 -46.36 -22.43
CA PHE A 525 73.95 -46.69 -21.05
C PHE A 525 72.46 -46.43 -20.68
N GLU A 526 71.63 -45.97 -21.62
CA GLU A 526 70.29 -45.41 -21.35
C GLU A 526 69.15 -46.45 -21.22
N VAL A 527 69.37 -47.73 -21.54
CA VAL A 527 68.27 -48.70 -21.75
C VAL A 527 67.79 -49.43 -20.48
N ASN A 528 68.59 -49.50 -19.41
CA ASN A 528 68.23 -50.30 -18.23
C ASN A 528 67.42 -49.57 -17.13
N ASN A 529 67.37 -48.24 -17.12
CA ASN A 529 66.66 -47.48 -16.07
C ASN A 529 65.14 -47.35 -16.27
N LYS A 530 64.62 -47.62 -17.48
CA LYS A 530 63.18 -47.44 -17.80
C LYS A 530 62.22 -48.43 -17.13
N LYS A 531 62.69 -49.57 -16.61
CA LYS A 531 61.82 -50.68 -16.17
C LYS A 531 61.39 -50.62 -14.70
N LEU A 532 62.07 -49.81 -13.88
CA LEU A 532 61.74 -49.60 -12.45
C LEU A 532 60.79 -48.42 -12.22
N GLU A 533 60.71 -47.51 -13.19
CA GLU A 533 59.86 -46.31 -13.19
C GLU A 533 58.36 -46.66 -13.35
N GLU A 534 58.04 -47.74 -14.06
CA GLU A 534 56.66 -48.17 -14.34
C GLU A 534 55.92 -48.73 -13.10
N GLN A 535 56.61 -49.37 -12.15
CA GLN A 535 55.98 -49.93 -10.95
C GLN A 535 55.67 -48.87 -9.89
N VAL A 536 56.49 -47.80 -9.80
CA VAL A 536 56.28 -46.67 -8.89
C VAL A 536 55.11 -45.78 -9.36
N ASN A 537 54.91 -45.67 -10.68
CA ASN A 537 53.81 -44.90 -11.26
C ASN A 537 52.43 -45.54 -11.03
N GLN A 538 52.35 -46.86 -10.86
CA GLN A 538 51.08 -47.57 -10.68
C GLN A 538 50.52 -47.43 -9.24
N LEU A 539 51.39 -47.51 -8.22
CA LEU A 539 50.99 -47.34 -6.81
C LEU A 539 50.70 -45.86 -6.45
N THR A 540 51.40 -44.91 -7.09
CA THR A 540 51.13 -43.47 -6.95
C THR A 540 49.73 -43.10 -7.48
N SER A 541 49.25 -43.80 -8.51
CA SER A 541 47.92 -43.60 -9.09
C SER A 541 46.76 -44.03 -8.16
N GLU A 542 46.91 -45.12 -7.40
CA GLU A 542 45.88 -45.56 -6.45
C GLU A 542 45.79 -44.66 -5.20
N VAL A 543 46.93 -44.21 -4.68
CA VAL A 543 46.96 -43.26 -3.55
C VAL A 543 46.38 -41.90 -3.95
N ALA A 544 46.64 -41.42 -5.17
CA ALA A 544 46.04 -40.20 -5.70
C ALA A 544 44.50 -40.31 -5.83
N LYS A 545 43.98 -41.44 -6.32
CA LYS A 545 42.52 -41.68 -6.43
C LYS A 545 41.82 -41.70 -5.06
N MET A 546 42.38 -42.40 -4.07
CA MET A 546 41.81 -42.42 -2.73
C MET A 546 41.87 -41.05 -2.04
N THR A 547 42.92 -40.27 -2.28
CA THR A 547 43.05 -38.90 -1.76
C THR A 547 42.03 -37.97 -2.41
N GLU A 548 41.77 -38.13 -3.71
CA GLU A 548 40.77 -37.36 -4.44
C GLU A 548 39.33 -37.69 -4.00
N GLU A 549 39.02 -38.96 -3.75
CA GLU A 549 37.73 -39.36 -3.19
C GLU A 549 37.51 -38.82 -1.78
N ASN A 550 38.54 -38.85 -0.93
CA ASN A 550 38.42 -38.35 0.44
C ASN A 550 38.28 -36.81 0.50
N ASN A 551 38.93 -36.10 -0.41
CA ASN A 551 38.75 -34.66 -0.60
C ASN A 551 37.34 -34.32 -1.14
N LYS A 552 36.81 -35.12 -2.08
CA LYS A 552 35.41 -34.99 -2.55
C LYS A 552 34.40 -35.22 -1.42
N PHE A 553 34.63 -36.19 -0.53
CA PHE A 553 33.80 -36.39 0.66
C PHE A 553 33.88 -35.21 1.64
N SER A 554 35.07 -34.67 1.88
CA SER A 554 35.26 -33.50 2.74
C SER A 554 34.59 -32.24 2.18
N GLU A 555 34.69 -32.01 0.87
CA GLU A 555 33.98 -30.91 0.21
C GLU A 555 32.47 -31.08 0.23
N ASN A 556 31.96 -32.29 0.02
CA ASN A 556 30.53 -32.57 0.12
C ASN A 556 30.03 -32.35 1.54
N ASN A 557 30.78 -32.75 2.57
CA ASN A 557 30.41 -32.47 3.98
C ASN A 557 30.40 -30.98 4.31
N ASN A 558 31.35 -30.20 3.77
CA ASN A 558 31.36 -28.75 3.95
C ASN A 558 30.21 -28.06 3.21
N LYS A 559 29.87 -28.51 2.00
CA LYS A 559 28.69 -28.03 1.25
C LYS A 559 27.39 -28.35 1.98
N LEU A 560 27.23 -29.58 2.49
CA LEU A 560 26.08 -29.97 3.31
C LEU A 560 25.99 -29.09 4.57
N SER A 561 27.10 -28.83 5.25
CA SER A 561 27.13 -27.96 6.43
C SER A 561 26.70 -26.51 6.13
N GLN A 562 27.11 -25.98 4.97
CA GLN A 562 26.69 -24.67 4.48
C GLN A 562 25.21 -24.63 4.07
N GLU A 563 24.69 -25.68 3.45
CA GLU A 563 23.26 -25.82 3.16
C GLU A 563 22.43 -25.91 4.43
N VAL A 564 22.86 -26.71 5.41
CA VAL A 564 22.19 -26.83 6.71
C VAL A 564 22.14 -25.47 7.43
N THR A 565 23.21 -24.67 7.38
CA THR A 565 23.20 -23.32 7.97
C THR A 565 22.33 -22.33 7.19
N LYS A 566 22.24 -22.47 5.86
CA LYS A 566 21.35 -21.64 5.03
C LYS A 566 19.88 -21.97 5.29
N ILE A 567 19.54 -23.26 5.33
CA ILE A 567 18.21 -23.76 5.69
C ILE A 567 17.85 -23.33 7.12
N SER A 568 18.79 -23.36 8.06
CA SER A 568 18.56 -22.88 9.44
C SER A 568 18.19 -21.40 9.47
N LYS A 569 18.88 -20.54 8.72
CA LYS A 569 18.55 -19.10 8.62
C LYS A 569 17.23 -18.84 7.91
N GLU A 570 16.90 -19.63 6.89
CA GLU A 570 15.59 -19.57 6.24
C GLU A 570 14.46 -20.02 7.18
N ASN A 571 14.70 -21.04 8.00
CA ASN A 571 13.75 -21.48 9.05
C ASN A 571 13.56 -20.42 10.14
N GLU A 572 14.61 -19.71 10.55
CA GLU A 572 14.49 -18.58 11.48
C GLU A 572 13.65 -17.44 10.88
N LYS A 573 13.89 -17.07 9.61
CA LYS A 573 13.05 -16.09 8.90
C LYS A 573 11.60 -16.55 8.74
N MET A 574 11.38 -17.82 8.43
CA MET A 574 10.03 -18.41 8.36
C MET A 574 9.33 -18.41 9.72
N ALA A 575 10.07 -18.66 10.81
CA ALA A 575 9.53 -18.57 12.16
C ALA A 575 9.11 -17.14 12.53
N GLU A 576 9.92 -16.13 12.17
CA GLU A 576 9.58 -14.71 12.35
C GLU A 576 8.34 -14.33 11.52
N ASN A 577 8.27 -14.76 10.26
CA ASN A 577 7.10 -14.54 9.41
C ASN A 577 5.84 -15.21 9.96
N ASN A 578 5.95 -16.44 10.47
CA ASN A 578 4.84 -17.15 11.09
C ASN A 578 4.36 -16.45 12.37
N LYS A 579 5.27 -15.84 13.13
CA LYS A 579 4.92 -15.03 14.31
C LYS A 579 4.19 -13.75 13.91
N ASN A 580 4.68 -13.03 12.90
CA ASN A 580 4.01 -11.84 12.37
C ASN A 580 2.61 -12.16 11.82
N LEU A 581 2.46 -13.27 11.09
CA LEU A 581 1.16 -13.76 10.62
C LEU A 581 0.25 -14.15 11.79
N ALA A 582 0.77 -14.76 12.85
CA ALA A 582 -0.01 -15.08 14.04
C ALA A 582 -0.52 -13.81 14.76
N ASP A 583 0.31 -12.77 14.85
CA ASP A 583 -0.07 -11.47 15.43
C ASP A 583 -1.13 -10.75 14.57
N GLU A 584 -1.01 -10.84 13.24
CA GLU A 584 -1.99 -10.30 12.29
C GLU A 584 -3.33 -11.06 12.36
N ILE A 585 -3.29 -12.39 12.43
CA ILE A 585 -4.48 -13.22 12.67
C ILE A 585 -5.13 -12.84 14.01
N ALA A 586 -4.36 -12.61 15.07
CA ALA A 586 -4.89 -12.21 16.37
C ALA A 586 -5.57 -10.83 16.31
N ARG A 587 -4.98 -9.86 15.59
CA ARG A 587 -5.60 -8.55 15.35
C ARG A 587 -6.90 -8.66 14.55
N LEU A 588 -6.88 -9.38 13.43
CA LEU A 588 -8.07 -9.58 12.60
C LEU A 588 -9.18 -10.29 13.38
N LYS A 589 -8.83 -11.24 14.25
CA LYS A 589 -9.80 -11.92 15.11
C LYS A 589 -10.45 -10.96 16.12
N ALA A 590 -9.66 -10.08 16.74
CA ALA A 590 -10.19 -9.03 17.63
C ALA A 590 -11.06 -8.01 16.89
N GLU A 591 -10.73 -7.68 15.64
CA GLU A 591 -11.54 -6.82 14.76
C GLU A 591 -12.90 -7.49 14.46
N ILE A 592 -12.87 -8.78 14.08
CA ILE A 592 -14.08 -9.58 13.84
C ILE A 592 -14.95 -9.63 15.09
N ASP A 593 -14.38 -9.87 16.27
CA ASP A 593 -15.13 -9.91 17.52
C ASP A 593 -15.80 -8.56 17.85
N ARG A 594 -15.14 -7.43 17.55
CA ARG A 594 -15.77 -6.09 17.68
C ARG A 594 -16.92 -5.90 16.69
N MET A 595 -16.73 -6.27 15.43
CA MET A 595 -17.79 -6.17 14.42
C MET A 595 -18.99 -7.05 14.75
N VAL A 596 -18.76 -8.24 15.32
CA VAL A 596 -19.83 -9.13 15.80
C VAL A 596 -20.62 -8.47 16.93
N GLU A 597 -19.95 -7.81 17.88
CA GLU A 597 -20.63 -7.10 18.97
C GLU A 597 -21.39 -5.85 18.48
N GLU A 598 -20.86 -5.11 17.51
CA GLU A 598 -21.60 -4.03 16.85
C GLU A 598 -22.85 -4.54 16.13
N ASN A 599 -22.72 -5.63 15.37
CA ASN A 599 -23.87 -6.26 14.72
C ASN A 599 -24.92 -6.74 15.73
N ARG A 600 -24.50 -7.22 16.91
CA ARG A 600 -25.41 -7.57 18.01
C ARG A 600 -26.19 -6.35 18.51
N LYS A 601 -25.51 -5.21 18.69
CA LYS A 601 -26.15 -3.93 19.08
C LYS A 601 -27.09 -3.41 18.00
N PHE A 602 -26.72 -3.51 16.72
CA PHE A 602 -27.62 -3.16 15.61
C PHE A 602 -28.86 -4.05 15.58
N ALA A 603 -28.72 -5.35 15.86
CA ALA A 603 -29.86 -6.26 15.95
C ALA A 603 -30.80 -5.89 17.12
N GLU A 604 -30.27 -5.54 18.29
CA GLU A 604 -31.07 -5.03 19.43
C GLU A 604 -31.79 -3.73 19.07
N ASN A 605 -31.11 -2.78 18.43
CA ASN A 605 -31.70 -1.52 18.00
C ASN A 605 -32.83 -1.74 16.97
N ASN A 606 -32.62 -2.64 16.00
CA ASN A 606 -33.64 -3.00 15.03
C ASN A 606 -34.85 -3.67 15.68
N ALA A 607 -34.65 -4.51 16.70
CA ALA A 607 -35.75 -5.10 17.46
C ALA A 607 -36.55 -4.03 18.22
N ASN A 608 -35.88 -3.06 18.83
CA ASN A 608 -36.53 -1.95 19.53
C ASN A 608 -37.29 -1.03 18.57
N LEU A 609 -36.70 -0.68 17.42
CA LEU A 609 -37.37 0.08 16.37
C LEU A 609 -38.60 -0.65 15.84
N LYS A 610 -38.52 -1.96 15.64
CA LYS A 610 -39.67 -2.77 15.24
C LYS A 610 -40.80 -2.69 16.27
N GLN A 611 -40.48 -2.77 17.56
CA GLN A 611 -41.47 -2.65 18.63
C GLN A 611 -42.10 -1.24 18.69
N GLN A 612 -41.33 -0.19 18.43
CA GLN A 612 -41.86 1.18 18.31
C GLN A 612 -42.79 1.33 17.12
N VAL A 613 -42.43 0.77 15.95
CA VAL A 613 -43.29 0.77 14.76
C VAL A 613 -44.60 0.03 15.02
N GLU A 614 -44.56 -1.12 15.68
CA GLU A 614 -45.77 -1.87 16.08
C GLU A 614 -46.66 -1.03 17.02
N LYS A 615 -46.07 -0.30 17.98
CA LYS A 615 -46.81 0.59 18.89
C LYS A 615 -47.46 1.76 18.16
N ILE A 616 -46.72 2.44 17.27
CA ILE A 616 -47.24 3.56 16.45
C ILE A 616 -48.34 3.06 15.51
N THR A 617 -48.20 1.85 14.95
CA THR A 617 -49.22 1.24 14.10
C THR A 617 -50.52 1.03 14.87
N ALA A 618 -50.45 0.49 16.09
CA ALA A 618 -51.62 0.31 16.95
C ALA A 618 -52.25 1.66 17.39
N GLU A 619 -51.44 2.69 17.63
CA GLU A 619 -51.95 4.04 17.91
C GLU A 619 -52.63 4.67 16.69
N ASN A 620 -52.08 4.49 15.49
CA ASN A 620 -52.69 4.96 14.25
C ASN A 620 -54.01 4.25 13.94
N GLU A 621 -54.13 2.96 14.23
CA GLU A 621 -55.41 2.24 14.13
C GLU A 621 -56.47 2.86 15.07
N LYS A 622 -56.09 3.15 16.33
CA LYS A 622 -56.99 3.86 17.27
C LYS A 622 -57.36 5.26 16.80
N PHE A 623 -56.41 6.03 16.27
CA PHE A 623 -56.70 7.35 15.69
C PHE A 623 -57.62 7.24 14.48
N SER A 624 -57.44 6.24 13.63
CA SER A 624 -58.34 5.99 12.50
C SER A 624 -59.76 5.68 12.98
N GLU A 625 -59.90 4.94 14.07
CA GLU A 625 -61.20 4.60 14.64
C GLU A 625 -61.87 5.82 15.29
N ASN A 626 -61.11 6.63 16.03
CA ASN A 626 -61.57 7.91 16.56
C ASN A 626 -61.99 8.87 15.45
N ASN A 627 -61.25 8.95 14.35
CA ASN A 627 -61.61 9.79 13.22
C ASN A 627 -62.94 9.36 12.58
N LYS A 628 -63.21 8.05 12.47
CA LYS A 628 -64.51 7.55 12.01
C LYS A 628 -65.64 7.98 12.96
N MET A 629 -65.44 7.86 14.27
CA MET A 629 -66.43 8.29 15.26
C MET A 629 -66.68 9.80 15.21
N LEU A 630 -65.64 10.61 15.02
CA LEU A 630 -65.76 12.06 14.87
C LEU A 630 -66.47 12.44 13.58
N GLU A 631 -66.20 11.74 12.49
CA GLU A 631 -66.91 11.94 11.21
C GLU A 631 -68.40 11.63 11.35
N GLU A 632 -68.74 10.54 12.03
CA GLU A 632 -70.13 10.17 12.32
C GLU A 632 -70.83 11.21 13.20
N GLN A 633 -70.15 11.72 14.23
CA GLN A 633 -70.67 12.81 15.04
C GLN A 633 -70.81 14.13 14.28
N ASN A 634 -69.88 14.44 13.39
CA ASN A 634 -69.95 15.64 12.57
C ASN A 634 -71.16 15.57 11.62
N ASN A 635 -71.45 14.39 11.07
CA ASN A 635 -72.67 14.17 10.28
C ASN A 635 -73.94 14.39 11.12
N ILE A 636 -73.97 13.87 12.35
CA ILE A 636 -75.09 14.11 13.29
C ILE A 636 -75.21 15.62 13.61
N PHE A 637 -74.11 16.31 13.87
CA PHE A 637 -74.12 17.76 14.12
C PHE A 637 -74.58 18.57 12.90
N GLN A 638 -74.21 18.16 11.69
CA GLN A 638 -74.71 18.78 10.47
C GLN A 638 -76.21 18.59 10.31
N GLU A 639 -76.72 17.40 10.60
CA GLU A 639 -78.16 17.11 10.58
C GLU A 639 -78.91 17.97 11.61
N ASN A 640 -78.42 18.00 12.84
CA ASN A 640 -78.97 18.86 13.91
C ASN A 640 -78.93 20.34 13.54
N ASN A 641 -77.85 20.81 12.90
CA ASN A 641 -77.75 22.19 12.44
C ASN A 641 -78.75 22.52 11.33
N LYS A 642 -79.06 21.58 10.43
CA LYS A 642 -80.15 21.76 9.45
C LYS A 642 -81.50 21.87 10.15
N GLU A 643 -81.79 21.00 11.11
CA GLU A 643 -83.03 21.07 11.90
C GLU A 643 -83.15 22.37 12.71
N LEU A 644 -82.07 22.78 13.37
CA LEU A 644 -81.99 24.06 14.09
C LEU A 644 -82.22 25.23 13.14
N THR A 645 -81.63 25.21 11.94
CA THR A 645 -81.83 26.26 10.92
C THR A 645 -83.29 26.33 10.49
N SER A 646 -83.94 25.18 10.26
CA SER A 646 -85.38 25.12 9.96
C SER A 646 -86.20 25.69 11.13
N THR A 647 -85.89 25.27 12.36
CA THR A 647 -86.59 25.74 13.56
C THR A 647 -86.43 27.25 13.76
N VAL A 648 -85.23 27.80 13.51
CA VAL A 648 -84.97 29.24 13.59
C VAL A 648 -85.75 29.99 12.51
N SER A 649 -85.86 29.42 11.31
CA SER A 649 -86.70 29.98 10.25
C SER A 649 -88.17 30.03 10.66
N ASP A 650 -88.70 28.93 11.20
CA ASP A 650 -90.09 28.85 11.67
C ASP A 650 -90.36 29.83 12.83
N LEU A 651 -89.42 29.94 13.78
CA LEU A 651 -89.51 30.89 14.88
C LEU A 651 -89.45 32.34 14.39
N LYS A 652 -88.65 32.62 13.36
CA LYS A 652 -88.59 33.96 12.75
C LYS A 652 -89.92 34.31 12.07
N GLU A 653 -90.51 33.36 11.35
CA GLU A 653 -91.85 33.55 10.76
C GLU A 653 -92.92 33.78 11.85
N GLN A 654 -92.84 33.06 12.97
CA GLN A 654 -93.74 33.32 14.10
C GLN A 654 -93.49 34.67 14.74
N ALA A 655 -92.24 35.09 14.92
CA ALA A 655 -91.90 36.40 15.47
C ALA A 655 -92.42 37.54 14.57
N ASP A 656 -92.34 37.39 13.26
CA ASP A 656 -92.90 38.33 12.30
C ASP A 656 -94.43 38.39 12.39
N LYS A 657 -95.11 37.25 12.54
CA LYS A 657 -96.56 37.20 12.81
C LYS A 657 -96.92 37.90 14.13
N PHE A 658 -96.16 37.66 15.20
CA PHE A 658 -96.37 38.34 16.48
C PHE A 658 -96.13 39.84 16.38
N LYS A 659 -95.13 40.28 15.62
CA LYS A 659 -94.86 41.69 15.36
C LYS A 659 -96.02 42.35 14.63
N ASP A 660 -96.59 41.70 13.62
CA ASP A 660 -97.77 42.19 12.92
C ASP A 660 -98.99 42.29 13.86
N ILE A 661 -99.24 41.26 14.68
CA ILE A 661 -100.29 41.28 15.70
C ILE A 661 -100.08 42.44 16.68
N TYR A 662 -98.86 42.64 17.16
CA TYR A 662 -98.53 43.73 18.09
C TYR A 662 -98.80 45.11 17.48
N GLN A 663 -98.44 45.31 16.20
CA GLN A 663 -98.73 46.57 15.49
C GLN A 663 -100.24 46.79 15.29
N ARG A 664 -101.00 45.74 14.96
CA ARG A 664 -102.47 45.82 14.89
C ARG A 664 -103.06 46.19 16.25
N LEU A 665 -102.58 45.58 17.33
CA LEU A 665 -103.05 45.86 18.69
C LEU A 665 -102.75 47.31 19.12
N LEU A 666 -101.57 47.84 18.75
CA LEU A 666 -101.24 49.25 18.96
C LEU A 666 -102.20 50.18 18.21
N ALA A 667 -102.51 49.88 16.94
CA ALA A 667 -103.46 50.65 16.15
C ALA A 667 -104.89 50.57 16.73
N GLU A 668 -105.30 49.41 17.23
CA GLU A 668 -106.57 49.20 17.94
C GLU A 668 -106.63 50.07 19.21
N ASN A 669 -105.55 50.10 19.99
CA ASN A 669 -105.43 50.94 21.18
C ASN A 669 -105.52 52.43 20.86
N GLU A 670 -104.92 52.90 19.77
CA GLU A 670 -105.11 54.29 19.31
C GLU A 670 -106.57 54.58 18.94
N LYS A 671 -107.26 53.64 18.27
CA LYS A 671 -108.69 53.78 17.97
C LYS A 671 -109.52 53.86 19.25
N LEU A 672 -109.23 53.01 20.25
CA LEU A 672 -109.88 53.03 21.56
C LEU A 672 -109.60 54.34 22.30
N ALA A 673 -108.38 54.89 22.22
CA ALA A 673 -108.05 56.19 22.79
C ALA A 673 -108.91 57.31 22.18
N LYS A 674 -109.09 57.32 20.85
CA LYS A 674 -109.99 58.28 20.18
C LYS A 674 -111.45 58.13 20.62
N ILE A 675 -111.94 56.91 20.76
CA ILE A 675 -113.30 56.65 21.26
C ILE A 675 -113.45 57.15 22.70
N ARG A 676 -112.48 56.85 23.57
CA ARG A 676 -112.45 57.34 24.94
C ARG A 676 -112.51 58.87 24.98
N ASP A 677 -111.67 59.54 24.19
CA ASP A 677 -111.61 61.00 24.15
C ASP A 677 -112.95 61.59 23.65
N GLY A 678 -113.57 60.99 22.63
CA GLY A 678 -114.90 61.38 22.16
C GLY A 678 -116.02 61.16 23.18
N LEU A 679 -116.00 60.04 23.92
CA LEU A 679 -116.94 59.78 25.01
C LEU A 679 -116.75 60.78 26.16
N GLN A 680 -115.51 61.18 26.45
CA GLN A 680 -115.19 62.17 27.47
C GLN A 680 -115.73 63.55 27.07
N GLU A 681 -115.60 63.94 25.80
CA GLU A 681 -116.22 65.15 25.26
C GLU A 681 -117.76 65.13 25.37
N GLN A 682 -118.39 64.00 25.01
CA GLN A 682 -119.84 63.81 25.20
C GLN A 682 -120.26 63.90 26.66
N LEU A 683 -119.50 63.29 27.59
CA LEU A 683 -119.77 63.36 29.02
C LEU A 683 -119.73 64.80 29.53
N THR A 684 -118.74 65.58 29.07
CA THR A 684 -118.65 67.02 29.36
C THR A 684 -119.85 67.79 28.80
N GLY A 685 -120.31 67.41 27.59
CA GLY A 685 -121.55 67.93 27.00
C GLY A 685 -122.80 67.64 27.84
N PHE A 686 -122.96 66.40 28.32
CA PHE A 686 -124.04 66.01 29.22
C PHE A 686 -123.99 66.76 30.55
N GLN A 687 -122.81 66.94 31.14
CA GLN A 687 -122.64 67.71 32.38
C GLN A 687 -123.11 69.16 32.20
N LYS A 688 -122.73 69.82 31.10
CA LYS A 688 -123.22 71.17 30.78
C LYS A 688 -124.73 71.22 30.59
N LEU A 689 -125.30 70.22 29.90
CA LEU A 689 -126.75 70.13 29.70
C LEU A 689 -127.47 69.94 31.04
N GLN A 690 -126.95 69.09 31.92
CA GLN A 690 -127.48 68.86 33.26
C GLN A 690 -127.45 70.15 34.09
N GLU A 691 -126.33 70.89 34.11
CA GLU A 691 -126.24 72.19 34.78
C GLU A 691 -127.29 73.18 34.24
N MET A 692 -127.47 73.23 32.91
CA MET A 692 -128.44 74.12 32.27
C MET A 692 -129.88 73.77 32.64
N ILE A 693 -130.24 72.48 32.67
CA ILE A 693 -131.58 72.00 33.08
C ILE A 693 -131.82 72.32 34.56
N PHE A 694 -130.85 72.05 35.44
CA PHE A 694 -130.99 72.38 36.87
C PHE A 694 -131.18 73.87 37.10
N SER A 695 -130.45 74.72 36.37
CA SER A 695 -130.63 76.17 36.43
C SER A 695 -132.04 76.59 36.02
N GLN A 696 -132.55 76.08 34.90
CA GLN A 696 -133.91 76.38 34.43
C GLN A 696 -135.00 75.88 35.37
N LEU A 697 -134.81 74.69 35.96
CA LEU A 697 -135.76 74.12 36.92
C LEU A 697 -135.83 74.95 38.20
N ASN A 698 -134.68 75.37 38.73
CA ASN A 698 -134.61 76.22 39.92
C ASN A 698 -135.26 77.59 39.69
N GLU A 699 -135.06 78.19 38.51
CA GLU A 699 -135.68 79.47 38.15
C GLU A 699 -137.21 79.36 38.10
N LYS A 700 -137.74 78.30 37.48
CA LYS A 700 -139.18 78.04 37.48
C LYS A 700 -139.76 77.75 38.85
N MET A 701 -139.04 77.00 39.70
CA MET A 701 -139.47 76.69 41.05
C MET A 701 -139.56 77.95 41.91
N ARG A 702 -138.58 78.86 41.78
CA ARG A 702 -138.64 80.19 42.43
C ARG A 702 -139.82 81.01 41.94
N ALA A 703 -140.12 81.03 40.65
CA ALA A 703 -141.29 81.75 40.14
C ALA A 703 -142.62 81.20 40.71
N MET A 704 -142.74 79.88 40.82
CA MET A 704 -143.93 79.22 41.40
C MET A 704 -144.10 79.52 42.89
N ASP A 705 -143.02 79.40 43.67
CA ASP A 705 -143.02 79.69 45.11
C ASP A 705 -143.41 81.16 45.38
N ARG A 706 -142.90 82.11 44.58
CA ARG A 706 -143.25 83.53 44.69
C ARG A 706 -144.75 83.75 44.45
N SER A 707 -145.27 83.18 43.37
CA SER A 707 -146.69 83.29 43.02
C SER A 707 -147.61 82.68 44.09
N LEU A 708 -147.17 81.58 44.72
CA LEU A 708 -147.91 80.97 45.83
C LEU A 708 -147.96 81.89 47.05
N LEU A 709 -146.84 82.53 47.41
CA LEU A 709 -146.78 83.46 48.54
C LEU A 709 -147.59 84.73 48.29
N GLU A 710 -147.52 85.31 47.10
CA GLU A 710 -148.36 86.45 46.68
C GLU A 710 -149.85 86.08 46.78
N LYS A 711 -150.24 84.88 46.34
CA LYS A 711 -151.63 84.43 46.43
C LYS A 711 -152.10 84.22 47.87
N ILE A 712 -151.26 83.67 48.75
CA ILE A 712 -151.58 83.52 50.18
C ILE A 712 -151.78 84.89 50.84
N ALA A 713 -150.99 85.89 50.46
CA ALA A 713 -151.12 87.25 50.99
C ALA A 713 -152.42 87.92 50.53
N VAL A 714 -152.75 87.83 49.24
CA VAL A 714 -154.02 88.34 48.69
C VAL A 714 -155.21 87.68 49.38
N ASP A 715 -155.17 86.36 49.61
CA ASP A 715 -156.25 85.62 50.30
C ASP A 715 -156.40 86.03 51.79
N ILE A 716 -155.39 86.68 52.38
CA ILE A 716 -155.45 87.17 53.77
C ILE A 716 -155.96 88.61 53.82
N GLU A 717 -155.48 89.47 52.92
CA GLU A 717 -155.89 90.89 52.79
C GLU A 717 -157.36 91.05 52.33
N MET A 718 -157.96 90.02 51.71
CA MET A 718 -159.37 90.02 51.28
C MET A 718 -160.42 90.00 52.42
N LEU A 719 -160.07 90.29 53.68
CA LEU A 719 -161.00 90.21 54.81
C LEU A 719 -161.40 91.54 55.47
N ASP A 720 -160.71 92.66 55.27
CA ASP A 720 -161.07 93.94 55.94
C ASP A 720 -160.75 95.24 55.20
N GLY A 721 -160.04 95.24 54.06
CA GLY A 721 -160.02 96.39 53.14
C GLY A 721 -159.24 97.62 53.60
N ASP A 722 -158.38 97.49 54.62
CA ASP A 722 -157.35 98.47 54.97
C ASP A 722 -156.05 98.15 54.16
N GLN A 723 -155.31 99.19 53.74
CA GLN A 723 -154.14 99.03 52.89
C GLN A 723 -152.95 98.44 53.67
N GLY A 724 -152.75 97.12 53.63
CA GLY A 724 -151.54 96.40 54.10
C GLY A 724 -151.77 95.39 55.24
N LEU A 725 -150.79 94.50 55.45
CA LEU A 725 -150.89 93.38 56.41
C LEU A 725 -150.62 93.87 57.85
N SER A 726 -151.65 93.85 58.70
CA SER A 726 -151.48 94.06 60.14
C SER A 726 -150.74 92.90 60.83
N LYS A 727 -150.26 93.11 62.06
CA LYS A 727 -149.53 92.09 62.83
C LYS A 727 -150.26 90.74 62.96
N ASP A 728 -151.57 90.79 63.21
CA ASP A 728 -152.40 89.59 63.35
C ASP A 728 -152.59 88.86 61.99
N GLU A 729 -152.63 89.62 60.90
CA GLU A 729 -152.75 89.09 59.54
C GLU A 729 -151.43 88.50 59.05
N PHE A 730 -150.30 89.11 59.38
CA PHE A 730 -148.98 88.53 59.14
C PHE A 730 -148.80 87.21 59.89
N ASP A 731 -149.28 87.11 61.13
CA ASP A 731 -149.27 85.84 61.88
C ASP A 731 -150.16 84.77 61.22
N ARG A 732 -151.30 85.17 60.61
CA ARG A 732 -152.13 84.27 59.79
C ARG A 732 -151.43 83.89 58.48
N PHE A 733 -150.69 84.81 57.87
CA PHE A 733 -149.86 84.59 56.68
C PHE A 733 -148.80 83.55 56.98
N MET A 734 -148.00 83.77 58.01
CA MET A 734 -146.97 82.85 58.46
C MET A 734 -147.52 81.47 58.88
N LYS A 735 -148.80 81.36 59.26
CA LYS A 735 -149.47 80.06 59.48
C LYS A 735 -149.85 79.33 58.19
N ARG A 736 -150.19 80.04 57.12
CA ARG A 736 -150.58 79.47 55.81
C ARG A 736 -149.41 79.26 54.85
N VAL A 737 -148.30 79.97 55.05
CA VAL A 737 -147.05 79.74 54.30
C VAL A 737 -146.62 78.27 54.43
N PRO A 738 -146.40 77.55 53.30
CA PRO A 738 -145.94 76.17 53.32
C PRO A 738 -144.67 75.98 54.14
N THR A 739 -144.54 74.84 54.81
CA THR A 739 -143.45 74.58 55.77
C THR A 739 -142.05 74.78 55.19
N HIS A 740 -141.82 74.46 53.91
CA HIS A 740 -140.52 74.62 53.23
C HIS A 740 -140.14 76.09 52.95
N LEU A 741 -141.13 76.98 52.79
CA LEU A 741 -140.91 78.43 52.68
C LEU A 741 -140.88 79.09 54.05
N LYS A 742 -141.63 78.57 55.02
CA LYS A 742 -141.66 79.06 56.40
C LYS A 742 -140.29 79.03 57.07
N GLN A 743 -139.48 78.02 56.77
CA GLN A 743 -138.07 77.96 57.21
C GLN A 743 -137.22 79.09 56.61
N LYS A 744 -137.51 79.54 55.38
CA LYS A 744 -136.81 80.67 54.74
C LYS A 744 -137.19 82.00 55.38
N PHE A 745 -138.48 82.22 55.64
CA PHE A 745 -138.94 83.40 56.40
C PHE A 745 -138.29 83.48 57.78
N GLN A 746 -138.23 82.37 58.52
CA GLN A 746 -137.56 82.29 59.84
C GLN A 746 -136.05 82.60 59.80
N LYS A 747 -135.37 82.32 58.68
CA LYS A 747 -133.93 82.64 58.51
C LYS A 747 -133.67 84.13 58.24
N ILE A 748 -134.66 84.87 57.73
CA ILE A 748 -134.51 86.27 57.32
C ILE A 748 -134.99 87.22 58.42
N ALA A 749 -136.12 86.91 59.05
CA ALA A 749 -136.53 87.59 60.28
C ALA A 749 -137.48 86.74 61.13
N ASP A 750 -137.37 86.96 62.43
CA ASP A 750 -137.99 86.24 63.53
C ASP A 750 -139.25 86.93 64.09
N ASP A 751 -139.58 88.14 63.61
CA ASP A 751 -140.75 88.90 64.06
C ASP A 751 -141.22 89.94 62.99
N PHE A 752 -142.52 90.27 63.05
CA PHE A 752 -143.25 91.23 62.21
C PHE A 752 -142.54 92.60 62.11
N SER A 753 -141.98 93.06 63.23
CA SER A 753 -141.34 94.38 63.37
C SER A 753 -140.11 94.62 62.50
N LYS A 754 -139.53 93.57 61.90
CA LYS A 754 -138.40 93.70 60.95
C LYS A 754 -138.85 93.91 59.50
N PHE A 755 -140.08 93.52 59.18
CA PHE A 755 -140.63 93.66 57.83
C PHE A 755 -141.43 94.95 57.66
N ASP A 756 -142.02 95.45 58.74
CA ASP A 756 -142.57 96.81 58.88
C ASP A 756 -141.41 97.82 59.06
N LYS A 757 -140.89 98.36 57.96
CA LYS A 757 -139.71 99.26 57.98
C LYS A 757 -140.11 100.66 58.41
N ASN A 758 -141.32 101.09 58.08
CA ASN A 758 -141.82 102.44 58.37
C ASN A 758 -142.39 102.57 59.82
N LYS A 759 -142.57 101.43 60.52
CA LYS A 759 -143.08 101.27 61.90
C LYS A 759 -144.51 101.76 62.10
N ASP A 760 -145.34 101.71 61.07
CA ASP A 760 -146.77 102.07 61.16
C ASP A 760 -147.66 100.90 61.65
N ASN A 761 -147.04 99.75 61.98
CA ASN A 761 -147.66 98.47 62.35
C ASN A 761 -148.41 97.78 61.21
N VAL A 762 -148.12 98.12 59.96
CA VAL A 762 -148.73 97.54 58.76
C VAL A 762 -147.64 97.27 57.72
N ILE A 763 -147.55 96.04 57.20
CA ILE A 763 -146.65 95.74 56.08
C ILE A 763 -147.38 96.08 54.79
N ASP A 764 -146.95 97.15 54.13
CA ASP A 764 -147.53 97.58 52.84
C ASP A 764 -147.07 96.68 51.66
N SER A 765 -147.63 96.91 50.48
CA SER A 765 -147.33 96.10 49.29
C SER A 765 -145.86 96.14 48.85
N ASP A 766 -145.15 97.25 49.09
CA ASP A 766 -143.75 97.40 48.70
C ASP A 766 -142.83 96.70 49.73
N GLU A 767 -143.15 96.82 51.02
CA GLU A 767 -142.50 96.08 52.11
C GLU A 767 -142.72 94.57 51.98
N PHE A 768 -143.92 94.15 51.61
CA PHE A 768 -144.25 92.75 51.35
C PHE A 768 -143.50 92.21 50.11
N GLY A 769 -143.46 92.96 49.01
CA GLY A 769 -142.73 92.59 47.80
C GLY A 769 -141.22 92.41 48.07
N ALA A 770 -140.61 93.35 48.80
CA ALA A 770 -139.21 93.28 49.19
C ALA A 770 -138.92 92.11 50.14
N MET A 771 -139.84 91.80 51.05
CA MET A 771 -139.75 90.61 51.91
C MET A 771 -139.75 89.33 51.08
N LEU A 772 -140.64 89.21 50.08
CA LEU A 772 -140.67 88.05 49.20
C LEU A 772 -139.37 87.92 48.40
N ASP A 773 -138.85 88.99 47.82
CA ASP A 773 -137.57 88.97 47.09
C ASP A 773 -136.43 88.43 47.97
N GLN A 774 -136.33 88.92 49.19
CA GLN A 774 -135.31 88.48 50.14
C GLN A 774 -135.46 87.00 50.52
N VAL A 775 -136.70 86.52 50.64
CA VAL A 775 -137.03 85.10 50.88
C VAL A 775 -136.61 84.22 49.70
N MET A 776 -136.83 84.69 48.48
CA MET A 776 -136.49 83.94 47.27
C MET A 776 -134.99 83.93 46.96
N GLU A 777 -134.24 84.93 47.41
CA GLU A 777 -132.79 85.04 47.23
C GLU A 777 -131.97 84.34 48.33
N SER A 778 -132.59 83.94 49.44
CA SER A 778 -131.90 83.40 50.62
C SER A 778 -131.16 82.05 50.46
N GLU A 779 -131.09 81.48 49.26
CA GLU A 779 -130.20 80.34 48.97
C GLU A 779 -129.53 80.46 47.59
N GLY A 780 -128.20 80.60 47.62
CA GLY A 780 -127.31 80.48 46.47
C GLY A 780 -126.11 79.58 46.78
N MET A 781 -126.15 78.37 46.23
CA MET A 781 -125.02 77.46 45.92
C MET A 781 -124.43 76.61 47.05
N HIS A 782 -125.04 75.45 47.29
CA HIS A 782 -124.24 74.23 47.40
C HIS A 782 -123.74 73.85 45.99
N LYS A 783 -122.42 73.84 45.80
CA LYS A 783 -121.76 72.99 44.80
C LYS A 783 -121.15 71.80 45.51
#